data_AF-A0A094GV53-F1
#
_entry.id   AF-A0A094GV53-F1
#
_cell.length_a   1.000
_cell.length_b   1.000
_cell.length_c   1.000
_cell.angle_alpha   90.00
_cell.angle_beta   90.00
_cell.angle_gamma   90.00
#
_symmetry.space_group_name_H-M   'P 1'
#
loop_
_entity.id
_entity.type
_entity.pdbx_description
1 polymer ?
#
loop_
_entity_poly.entity_id
_entity_poly.type
_entity_poly.pdbx_seq_one_letter_code
_entity_poly.pdbx_strand_id
1 'polypeptide(L)'
;MASTSTARTQHSAEPSQYQHFIPRLILNNFSYKSSRNGGNRRGNRNGSNQRVDKLLHTIDLSGPKAKIVTTTVARTLGKVDMYRDFAKAENQQALEKQLDHLLESPAGSVIANIRKRFEAGDKEVWITRLERDTLRKFLFIMKYRSSNMHKRFYHESSEDYADDDRERLLEYMREKGFEKPIDVWFGNIKAILELEMDPSGEWMEKIRKRAYPDDAEWFIHHTQGMYMALCTPSEGGDEFLLTENGYGIHEGPVSGQIDPSSGGFTATSYTEYHVFAAISPRLMIVLRSFLLPNPTEDHIQDVREFRQTMYRLTTNTHNDPNKANSILADLPILKARNSYTEFKDGKLVLRNGEDGTHRANHRFCFRFFPIAKDHVDKINGIMLEESYVISTIVFGSRAGARKIIESYLSAPVRGESGFKIVSSRPDDRRLIFLRKLEHVVHQMGSNVVAVYHTRNITPTKQEEVDELIARMMELNPPPGEKSEHMQLYMRLGGSYATVMKDLEQARNMLNMRIKFDVWSQGLNEDFREDIRENIRRIFSQLPVRRVWYYRNMLNMRIKFDVWSQGLNEDFREDIRENIRRIFSQLPVRRVWYYLKHVRNMVLRDRSIEGSVIADGPEDVVAKVSQVIRSKDVARLMFAVVLNQISLANHAGFEIYPEIVSRDLLRSIYRSKEIIFSSAGSICDCGINEVEKKARLLRDKLQSLSYARTFVDLFLPEDAMILHPFWSDEQHTEMHTRFHTRIVFPSLITTLEDEEKVKLEEVLFDIAYPSVAYLSVSKYTILGCIGMETNAVMWGTIGSKDGVSSHRPAVVWLKDEVEVGGQV
;
A
#
# COMPACT_ATOMS: atom_id res chain seq x y z
N MET A 1 64.18 26.05 12.31
CA MET A 1 63.05 25.12 12.44
C MET A 1 61.88 25.71 11.68
N ALA A 2 61.49 25.06 10.57
CA ALA A 2 60.39 25.48 9.71
C ALA A 2 59.05 25.30 10.45
N SER A 3 58.26 26.36 10.55
CA SER A 3 56.85 26.27 10.96
C SER A 3 55.99 26.12 9.72
N THR A 4 55.52 24.90 9.51
CA THR A 4 54.60 24.52 8.45
C THR A 4 53.24 25.16 8.73
N SER A 5 52.89 26.19 7.96
CA SER A 5 51.54 26.75 7.89
C SER A 5 50.61 25.73 7.24
N THR A 6 49.87 24.97 8.05
CA THR A 6 48.71 24.20 7.59
C THR A 6 47.59 25.19 7.28
N ALA A 7 47.49 25.58 6.01
CA ALA A 7 46.30 26.22 5.46
C ALA A 7 45.12 25.26 5.68
N ARG A 8 44.25 25.59 6.64
CA ARG A 8 42.98 24.92 6.83
C ARG A 8 42.08 25.38 5.68
N THR A 9 42.03 24.59 4.61
CA THR A 9 41.07 24.77 3.52
C THR A 9 39.66 24.68 4.10
N GLN A 10 39.06 25.81 4.43
CA GLN A 10 37.63 25.89 4.68
C GLN A 10 36.95 25.64 3.33
N HIS A 11 36.49 24.40 3.10
CA HIS A 11 35.46 24.16 2.10
C HIS A 11 34.29 25.08 2.43
N SER A 12 34.00 26.06 1.56
CA SER A 12 32.85 26.94 1.74
C SER A 12 31.59 26.10 1.63
N ALA A 13 30.95 25.79 2.75
CA ALA A 13 29.66 25.11 2.73
C ALA A 13 28.64 25.97 1.95
N GLU A 14 27.97 25.38 0.96
CA GLU A 14 26.91 26.08 0.21
C GLU A 14 25.87 26.68 1.19
N PRO A 15 25.37 27.91 0.94
CA PRO A 15 24.44 28.57 1.85
C PRO A 15 23.11 27.83 1.87
N SER A 16 22.54 27.64 3.06
CA SER A 16 21.21 27.04 3.22
C SER A 16 20.14 27.81 2.45
N GLN A 17 19.23 27.08 1.81
CA GLN A 17 18.15 27.63 1.00
C GLN A 17 16.79 27.19 1.53
N TYR A 18 15.76 28.00 1.30
CA TYR A 18 14.38 27.65 1.61
C TYR A 18 13.68 27.28 0.32
N GLN A 19 13.40 25.98 0.17
CA GLN A 19 12.75 25.42 -1.00
C GLN A 19 11.27 25.19 -0.72
N HIS A 20 10.46 25.40 -1.75
CA HIS A 20 9.02 25.44 -1.66
C HIS A 20 8.41 24.06 -1.97
N PHE A 21 7.58 23.53 -1.07
CA PHE A 21 6.70 22.39 -1.39
C PHE A 21 5.72 22.82 -2.48
N ILE A 22 5.08 23.99 -2.26
CA ILE A 22 4.20 24.65 -3.23
C ILE A 22 4.92 25.84 -3.87
N PRO A 23 5.22 25.79 -5.18
CA PRO A 23 6.15 26.71 -5.79
C PRO A 23 5.63 28.13 -5.79
N ARG A 24 6.57 29.09 -5.79
CA ARG A 24 6.24 30.52 -5.74
C ARG A 24 5.32 30.95 -6.86
N LEU A 25 5.39 30.32 -8.04
CA LEU A 25 4.49 30.60 -9.16
C LEU A 25 3.01 30.40 -8.79
N ILE A 26 2.70 29.39 -7.97
CA ILE A 26 1.34 29.12 -7.48
C ILE A 26 0.99 30.11 -6.37
N LEU A 27 1.88 30.26 -5.37
CA LEU A 27 1.64 31.17 -4.25
C LEU A 27 1.42 32.62 -4.70
N ASN A 28 2.12 33.04 -5.75
CA ASN A 28 1.93 34.36 -6.36
C ASN A 28 0.49 34.59 -6.83
N ASN A 29 -0.25 33.54 -7.20
CA ASN A 29 -1.63 33.62 -7.67
C ASN A 29 -2.64 33.79 -6.52
N PHE A 30 -2.21 33.51 -5.29
CA PHE A 30 -2.96 33.77 -4.05
C PHE A 30 -2.51 35.06 -3.36
N SER A 31 -1.46 35.71 -3.87
CA SER A 31 -0.87 36.88 -3.21
C SER A 31 -1.58 38.19 -3.53
N TYR A 32 -1.53 39.12 -2.58
CA TYR A 32 -1.91 40.51 -2.77
C TYR A 32 -0.71 41.43 -2.54
N LYS A 33 -0.79 42.65 -3.08
CA LYS A 33 0.23 43.68 -2.86
C LYS A 33 -0.09 44.43 -1.57
N SER A 34 0.92 44.62 -0.70
CA SER A 34 0.79 45.52 0.45
C SER A 34 0.45 46.94 -0.03
N SER A 35 -0.68 47.51 0.41
CA SER A 35 -0.93 48.93 0.16
C SER A 35 0.02 49.75 1.03
N ARG A 36 0.83 50.59 0.39
CA ARG A 36 1.59 51.63 1.10
C ARG A 36 0.58 52.61 1.69
N ASN A 37 0.14 52.40 2.93
CA ASN A 37 -0.69 53.40 3.61
C ASN A 37 0.12 54.70 3.75
N GLY A 38 -0.50 55.81 3.33
CA GLY A 38 0.10 57.13 3.20
C GLY A 38 0.55 57.74 4.52
N GLY A 39 1.75 57.36 4.98
CA GLY A 39 2.52 58.13 5.94
C GLY A 39 3.45 59.09 5.21
N ASN A 40 3.16 60.39 5.29
CA ASN A 40 4.08 61.47 4.92
C ASN A 40 5.46 61.24 5.55
N ARG A 41 6.42 60.73 4.76
CA ARG A 41 7.84 60.90 5.02
C ARG A 41 8.49 61.40 3.73
N ARG A 42 8.48 62.74 3.59
CA ARG A 42 9.47 63.45 2.79
C ARG A 42 10.85 63.08 3.35
N GLY A 43 11.67 62.42 2.55
CA GLY A 43 13.04 62.09 2.93
C GLY A 43 13.74 61.18 1.93
N ASN A 44 14.54 61.81 1.06
CA ASN A 44 15.57 61.27 0.17
C ASN A 44 15.21 60.18 -0.86
N ARG A 45 15.11 60.65 -2.11
CA ARG A 45 15.36 59.88 -3.33
C ARG A 45 16.80 59.36 -3.29
N ASN A 46 16.96 58.05 -3.08
CA ASN A 46 17.99 57.26 -3.72
C ASN A 46 17.36 55.92 -4.12
N GLY A 47 17.35 55.66 -5.42
CA GLY A 47 16.60 54.57 -6.05
C GLY A 47 17.21 53.20 -5.78
N SER A 48 16.82 52.57 -4.68
CA SER A 48 16.75 51.12 -4.63
C SER A 48 15.33 50.71 -5.03
N ASN A 49 15.24 49.81 -6.01
CA ASN A 49 14.00 49.14 -6.38
C ASN A 49 13.52 48.33 -5.16
N GLN A 50 12.82 48.98 -4.23
CA GLN A 50 12.33 48.35 -3.01
C GLN A 50 11.25 47.35 -3.44
N ARG A 51 11.65 46.08 -3.55
CA ARG A 51 10.83 44.94 -3.97
C ARG A 51 9.56 44.97 -3.11
N VAL A 52 8.41 45.26 -3.72
CA VAL A 52 7.13 45.23 -2.99
C VAL A 52 6.88 43.77 -2.63
N ASP A 53 6.96 43.46 -1.34
CA ASP A 53 6.73 42.11 -0.85
C ASP A 53 5.28 41.70 -1.15
N LYS A 54 5.15 40.54 -1.80
CA LYS A 54 3.86 39.88 -2.04
C LYS A 54 3.46 39.13 -0.78
N LEU A 55 2.25 39.45 -0.30
CA LEU A 55 1.71 38.94 0.95
C LEU A 55 0.62 37.92 0.69
N LEU A 56 0.47 36.97 1.61
CA LEU A 56 -0.54 35.92 1.61
C LEU A 56 -1.42 36.05 2.85
N HIS A 57 -2.71 35.79 2.68
CA HIS A 57 -3.59 35.55 3.81
C HIS A 57 -3.46 34.08 4.24
N THR A 58 -3.15 33.85 5.52
CA THR A 58 -2.87 32.51 6.02
C THR A 58 -3.51 32.24 7.37
N ILE A 59 -3.81 30.97 7.60
CA ILE A 59 -4.17 30.43 8.90
C ILE A 59 -2.97 29.61 9.38
N ASP A 60 -2.35 30.07 10.46
CA ASP A 60 -1.30 29.34 11.17
C ASP A 60 -1.95 28.38 12.17
N LEU A 61 -1.67 27.09 11.99
CA LEU A 61 -2.16 25.96 12.78
C LEU A 61 -1.05 25.35 13.65
N SER A 62 0.18 25.85 13.59
CA SER A 62 1.34 25.26 14.29
C SER A 62 1.25 25.37 15.82
N GLY A 63 0.64 26.45 16.31
CA GLY A 63 0.48 26.71 17.75
C GLY A 63 -0.66 25.93 18.41
N PRO A 64 -0.82 26.08 19.75
CA PRO A 64 -1.94 25.50 20.50
C PRO A 64 -3.30 26.10 20.09
N LYS A 65 -3.30 27.36 19.63
CA LYS A 65 -4.46 28.04 19.04
C LYS A 65 -4.11 28.48 17.62
N ALA A 66 -5.06 28.33 16.71
CA ALA A 66 -4.91 28.81 15.36
C ALA A 66 -5.02 30.34 15.28
N LYS A 67 -4.30 30.95 14.33
CA LYS A 67 -4.27 32.40 14.15
C LYS A 67 -4.40 32.76 12.68
N ILE A 68 -5.16 33.82 12.40
CA ILE A 68 -5.16 34.45 11.09
C ILE A 68 -3.95 35.38 11.04
N VAL A 69 -3.02 35.12 10.12
CA VAL A 69 -1.79 35.88 9.98
C VAL A 69 -1.57 36.28 8.52
N THR A 70 -0.64 37.21 8.32
CA THR A 70 -0.16 37.59 6.99
C THR A 70 1.28 37.12 6.87
N THR A 71 1.57 36.33 5.84
CA THR A 71 2.93 35.82 5.57
C THR A 71 3.44 36.28 4.21
N THR A 72 4.74 36.16 3.98
CA THR A 72 5.35 36.46 2.67
C THR A 72 5.39 35.20 1.81
N VAL A 73 5.26 35.37 0.50
CA VAL A 73 5.43 34.25 -0.47
C VAL A 73 6.78 33.55 -0.30
N ALA A 74 7.83 34.29 0.06
CA ALA A 74 9.19 33.78 0.17
C ALA A 74 9.41 32.75 1.30
N ARG A 75 8.55 32.73 2.32
CA ARG A 75 8.70 31.91 3.55
C ARG A 75 7.46 31.10 3.91
N THR A 76 6.59 30.85 2.94
CA THR A 76 5.33 30.12 3.13
C THR A 76 5.34 28.83 2.30
N LEU A 77 4.85 27.72 2.88
CA LEU A 77 4.74 26.40 2.24
C LEU A 77 6.05 25.86 1.65
N GLY A 78 7.11 25.88 2.45
CA GLY A 78 8.43 25.33 2.12
C GLY A 78 9.23 24.88 3.35
N LYS A 79 10.41 24.33 3.12
CA LYS A 79 11.34 23.82 4.13
C LYS A 79 12.77 24.23 3.77
N VAL A 80 13.63 24.38 4.79
CA VAL A 80 15.05 24.67 4.60
C VAL A 80 15.77 23.39 4.18
N ASP A 81 16.63 23.51 3.16
CA ASP A 81 17.52 22.48 2.64
C ASP A 81 16.81 21.15 2.29
N MET A 82 15.59 21.26 1.75
CA MET A 82 14.74 20.11 1.39
C MET A 82 15.35 19.19 0.31
N TYR A 83 15.97 19.79 -0.71
CA TYR A 83 16.62 19.06 -1.81
C TYR A 83 18.13 19.12 -1.72
N ARG A 84 18.68 19.45 -0.54
CA ARG A 84 20.12 19.54 -0.36
C ARG A 84 20.71 18.15 -0.24
N ASP A 85 21.54 17.82 -1.20
CA ASP A 85 22.26 16.55 -1.24
C ASP A 85 23.59 16.68 -0.50
N PHE A 86 23.59 16.29 0.78
CA PHE A 86 24.78 16.33 1.63
C PHE A 86 25.82 15.26 1.27
N ALA A 87 25.47 14.26 0.43
CA ALA A 87 26.43 13.27 -0.05
C ALA A 87 27.37 13.85 -1.12
N LYS A 88 27.00 14.98 -1.75
CA LYS A 88 27.84 15.68 -2.73
C LYS A 88 28.74 16.72 -2.09
N ALA A 89 30.01 16.75 -2.51
CA ALA A 89 30.98 17.77 -2.10
C ALA A 89 30.68 19.16 -2.71
N GLU A 90 30.09 19.21 -3.91
CA GLU A 90 29.75 20.42 -4.65
C GLU A 90 28.37 20.30 -5.31
N ASN A 91 27.71 21.43 -5.63
CA ASN A 91 26.42 21.48 -6.31
C ASN A 91 25.33 20.72 -5.53
N GLN A 92 25.33 20.87 -4.20
CA GLN A 92 24.41 20.19 -3.29
C GLN A 92 22.94 20.54 -3.59
N GLN A 93 22.71 21.66 -4.28
CA GLN A 93 21.39 22.17 -4.69
C GLN A 93 21.04 21.88 -6.16
N ALA A 94 21.73 20.94 -6.82
CA ALA A 94 21.50 20.64 -8.24
C ALA A 94 20.03 20.26 -8.55
N LEU A 95 19.38 19.52 -7.66
CA LEU A 95 18.00 19.08 -7.85
C LEU A 95 17.01 20.25 -7.87
N GLU A 96 17.21 21.26 -7.02
CA GLU A 96 16.39 22.49 -7.02
C GLU A 96 16.51 23.23 -8.35
N LYS A 97 17.72 23.36 -8.90
CA LYS A 97 17.94 23.98 -10.22
C LYS A 97 17.25 23.19 -11.34
N GLN A 98 17.28 21.87 -11.28
CA GLN A 98 16.60 21.01 -12.25
C GLN A 98 15.08 21.13 -12.15
N LEU A 99 14.52 21.18 -10.93
CA LEU A 99 13.08 21.40 -10.71
C LEU A 99 12.61 22.71 -11.33
N ASP A 100 13.34 23.81 -11.09
CA ASP A 100 13.00 25.11 -11.66
C ASP A 100 13.04 25.11 -13.19
N HIS A 101 14.17 24.69 -13.77
CA HIS A 101 14.41 24.78 -15.21
C HIS A 101 13.61 23.75 -16.03
N LEU A 102 13.55 22.49 -15.60
CA LEU A 102 12.96 21.41 -16.37
C LEU A 102 11.45 21.27 -16.15
N LEU A 103 10.90 21.85 -15.08
CA LEU A 103 9.50 21.63 -14.70
C LEU A 103 8.74 22.88 -14.29
N GLU A 104 9.17 23.60 -13.25
CA GLU A 104 8.36 24.68 -12.68
C GLU A 104 8.24 25.87 -13.63
N SER A 105 9.33 26.27 -14.31
CA SER A 105 9.30 27.37 -15.28
C SER A 105 8.43 27.03 -16.51
N PRO A 106 8.61 25.86 -17.18
CA PRO A 106 7.71 25.43 -18.25
C PRO A 106 6.24 25.32 -17.82
N ALA A 107 5.95 24.64 -16.71
CA ALA A 107 4.59 24.51 -16.20
C ALA A 107 3.99 25.86 -15.81
N GLY A 108 4.80 26.75 -15.23
CA GLY A 108 4.42 28.10 -14.87
C GLY A 108 4.02 28.95 -16.06
N SER A 109 4.69 28.80 -17.19
CA SER A 109 4.30 29.45 -18.46
C SER A 109 2.91 28.99 -18.92
N VAL A 110 2.67 27.66 -18.90
CA VAL A 110 1.36 27.10 -19.29
C VAL A 110 0.26 27.55 -18.33
N ILE A 111 0.49 27.49 -17.02
CA ILE A 111 -0.46 27.94 -15.99
C ILE A 111 -0.76 29.44 -16.14
N ALA A 112 0.26 30.26 -16.40
CA ALA A 112 0.08 31.69 -16.62
C ALA A 112 -0.77 31.97 -17.88
N ASN A 113 -0.57 31.22 -18.96
CA ASN A 113 -1.41 31.31 -20.15
C ASN A 113 -2.86 30.92 -19.85
N ILE A 114 -3.09 29.79 -19.17
CA ILE A 114 -4.43 29.34 -18.77
C ILE A 114 -5.12 30.42 -17.92
N ARG A 115 -4.43 30.97 -16.92
CA ARG A 115 -4.96 32.05 -16.07
C ARG A 115 -5.29 33.32 -16.86
N LYS A 116 -4.38 33.76 -17.74
CA LYS A 116 -4.59 34.95 -18.57
C LYS A 116 -5.84 34.81 -19.45
N ARG A 117 -6.07 33.62 -20.01
CA ARG A 117 -7.25 33.29 -20.82
C ARG A 117 -8.53 33.33 -19.98
N PHE A 118 -8.51 32.71 -18.81
CA PHE A 118 -9.61 32.77 -17.85
C PHE A 118 -9.94 34.21 -17.43
N GLU A 119 -8.94 35.00 -17.06
CA GLU A 119 -9.09 36.39 -16.63
C GLU A 119 -9.56 37.31 -17.76
N ALA A 120 -9.27 36.98 -19.01
CA ALA A 120 -9.81 37.66 -20.19
C ALA A 120 -11.28 37.31 -20.49
N GLY A 121 -11.86 36.34 -19.79
CA GLY A 121 -13.22 35.86 -20.02
C GLY A 121 -13.35 34.82 -21.14
N ASP A 122 -12.24 34.24 -21.60
CA ASP A 122 -12.29 33.16 -22.58
C ASP A 122 -12.99 31.93 -21.96
N LYS A 123 -13.81 31.24 -22.74
CA LYS A 123 -14.53 30.03 -22.29
C LYS A 123 -13.67 28.76 -22.34
N GLU A 124 -12.58 28.81 -23.10
CA GLU A 124 -11.68 27.68 -23.31
C GLU A 124 -10.26 28.11 -23.63
N VAL A 125 -9.31 27.18 -23.47
CA VAL A 125 -7.89 27.38 -23.75
C VAL A 125 -7.34 26.16 -24.50
N TRP A 126 -6.54 26.43 -25.54
CA TRP A 126 -5.87 25.40 -26.32
C TRP A 126 -4.40 25.30 -25.94
N ILE A 127 -3.96 24.13 -25.50
CA ILE A 127 -2.55 23.82 -25.23
C ILE A 127 -2.09 22.65 -26.11
N THR A 128 -0.79 22.57 -26.36
CA THR A 128 -0.16 21.48 -27.11
C THR A 128 -0.05 20.21 -26.27
N ARG A 129 0.24 19.07 -26.91
CA ARG A 129 0.56 17.81 -26.22
C ARG A 129 1.71 17.98 -25.24
N LEU A 130 2.79 18.64 -25.67
CA LEU A 130 3.96 18.86 -24.83
C LEU A 130 3.60 19.67 -23.58
N GLU A 131 2.88 20.78 -23.73
CA GLU A 131 2.41 21.59 -22.59
C GLU A 131 1.50 20.80 -21.64
N ARG A 132 0.62 19.96 -22.19
CA ARG A 132 -0.24 19.06 -21.40
C ARG A 132 0.57 18.04 -20.61
N ASP A 133 1.58 17.44 -21.23
CA ASP A 133 2.41 16.41 -20.60
C ASP A 133 3.36 17.05 -19.56
N THR A 134 3.85 18.27 -19.80
CA THR A 134 4.52 19.11 -18.79
C THR A 134 3.62 19.36 -17.58
N LEU A 135 2.34 19.72 -17.77
CA LEU A 135 1.41 19.89 -16.66
C LEU A 135 1.16 18.59 -15.90
N ARG A 136 0.99 17.46 -16.59
CA ARG A 136 0.80 16.15 -15.95
C ARG A 136 2.01 15.75 -15.10
N LYS A 137 3.22 15.96 -15.61
CA LYS A 137 4.46 15.77 -14.87
C LYS A 137 4.55 16.70 -13.67
N PHE A 138 4.20 17.97 -13.85
CA PHE A 138 4.19 18.97 -12.77
C PHE A 138 3.25 18.54 -11.65
N LEU A 139 2.01 18.16 -11.97
CA LEU A 139 1.02 17.73 -10.98
C LEU A 139 1.48 16.49 -10.20
N PHE A 140 2.11 15.51 -10.86
CA PHE A 140 2.64 14.35 -10.15
C PHE A 140 3.80 14.72 -9.24
N ILE A 141 4.78 15.50 -9.72
CA ILE A 141 5.93 15.91 -8.89
C ILE A 141 5.47 16.75 -7.70
N MET A 142 4.47 17.61 -7.87
CA MET A 142 3.84 18.35 -6.79
C MET A 142 3.24 17.44 -5.71
N LYS A 143 2.63 16.32 -6.10
CA LYS A 143 2.12 15.28 -5.21
C LYS A 143 3.25 14.49 -4.53
N TYR A 144 4.21 14.04 -5.33
CA TYR A 144 5.34 13.21 -4.93
C TYR A 144 6.36 13.93 -4.03
N ARG A 145 6.45 15.26 -4.16
CA ARG A 145 7.33 16.09 -3.32
C ARG A 145 6.68 16.64 -2.06
N SER A 146 5.46 16.20 -1.74
CA SER A 146 4.74 16.68 -0.57
C SER A 146 5.52 16.46 0.73
N SER A 147 5.18 17.24 1.76
CA SER A 147 5.79 17.13 3.10
C SER A 147 5.72 15.71 3.67
N ASN A 148 4.64 14.96 3.38
CA ASN A 148 4.48 13.57 3.82
C ASN A 148 5.42 12.61 3.08
N MET A 149 5.54 12.74 1.76
CA MET A 149 6.46 11.91 0.98
C MET A 149 7.93 12.20 1.33
N HIS A 150 8.28 13.46 1.58
CA HIS A 150 9.61 13.77 2.10
C HIS A 150 9.85 13.08 3.45
N LYS A 151 8.87 13.07 4.38
CA LYS A 151 9.03 12.42 5.69
C LYS A 151 9.23 10.90 5.56
N ARG A 152 8.55 10.25 4.61
CA ARG A 152 8.72 8.82 4.30
C ARG A 152 10.16 8.45 3.92
N PHE A 153 10.86 9.30 3.17
CA PHE A 153 12.22 8.97 2.71
C PHE A 153 13.33 9.60 3.54
N TYR A 154 13.03 10.58 4.40
CA TYR A 154 14.03 11.32 5.15
C TYR A 154 14.45 10.60 6.43
N HIS A 155 15.29 9.59 6.27
CA HIS A 155 15.87 8.76 7.33
C HIS A 155 17.41 8.90 7.36
N GLU A 156 18.01 8.78 8.55
CA GLU A 156 19.47 8.90 8.72
C GLU A 156 20.21 7.69 8.14
N SER A 157 19.63 6.51 8.31
CA SER A 157 20.12 5.25 7.75
C SER A 157 19.02 4.46 7.04
N SER A 158 19.41 3.42 6.31
CA SER A 158 18.47 2.53 5.61
C SER A 158 17.62 1.70 6.60
N GLU A 159 18.18 1.39 7.77
CA GLU A 159 17.55 0.58 8.81
C GLU A 159 16.35 1.28 9.45
N ASP A 160 16.37 2.61 9.52
CA ASP A 160 15.33 3.46 10.11
C ASP A 160 14.06 3.58 9.24
N TYR A 161 14.12 3.14 7.97
CA TYR A 161 12.96 3.13 7.09
C TYR A 161 11.96 2.06 7.56
N ALA A 162 10.70 2.46 7.78
CA ALA A 162 9.71 1.64 8.48
C ALA A 162 8.31 1.64 7.81
N ASP A 163 8.24 1.98 6.52
CA ASP A 163 7.00 1.89 5.75
C ASP A 163 6.76 0.47 5.20
N ASP A 164 5.57 0.23 4.65
CA ASP A 164 5.04 -1.08 4.25
C ASP A 164 5.80 -1.76 3.09
N ASP A 165 6.57 -0.98 2.32
CA ASP A 165 7.41 -1.44 1.21
C ASP A 165 8.88 -1.63 1.59
N ARG A 166 9.23 -1.56 2.88
CA ARG A 166 10.61 -1.59 3.39
C ARG A 166 11.51 -2.64 2.71
N GLU A 167 11.07 -3.89 2.66
CA GLU A 167 11.88 -4.98 2.08
C GLU A 167 12.24 -4.71 0.61
N ARG A 168 11.23 -4.32 -0.19
CA ARG A 168 11.39 -4.01 -1.62
C ARG A 168 12.24 -2.76 -1.83
N LEU A 169 12.07 -1.73 -1.00
CA LEU A 169 12.88 -0.52 -1.09
C LEU A 169 14.35 -0.81 -0.79
N LEU A 170 14.63 -1.58 0.26
CA LEU A 170 16.01 -1.93 0.64
C LEU A 170 16.69 -2.82 -0.40
N GLU A 171 15.95 -3.72 -1.03
CA GLU A 171 16.45 -4.49 -2.18
C GLU A 171 16.83 -3.58 -3.34
N TYR A 172 15.93 -2.69 -3.76
CA TYR A 172 16.19 -1.71 -4.80
C TYR A 172 17.39 -0.80 -4.47
N MET A 173 17.53 -0.38 -3.22
CA MET A 173 18.67 0.42 -2.76
C MET A 173 19.99 -0.33 -2.94
N ARG A 174 20.06 -1.61 -2.57
CA ARG A 174 21.25 -2.44 -2.76
C ARG A 174 21.59 -2.62 -4.24
N GLU A 175 20.59 -2.88 -5.07
CA GLU A 175 20.78 -3.07 -6.52
C GLU A 175 21.30 -1.81 -7.23
N LYS A 176 20.83 -0.63 -6.79
CA LYS A 176 21.19 0.66 -7.40
C LYS A 176 22.34 1.37 -6.72
N GLY A 177 22.84 0.84 -5.61
CA GLY A 177 23.92 1.45 -4.83
C GLY A 177 23.50 2.73 -4.10
N PHE A 178 22.25 2.82 -3.64
CA PHE A 178 21.78 3.93 -2.80
C PHE A 178 22.09 3.65 -1.32
N GLU A 179 22.61 4.65 -0.62
CA GLU A 179 22.97 4.53 0.80
C GLU A 179 21.79 4.85 1.73
N LYS A 180 20.99 5.87 1.36
CA LYS A 180 19.87 6.36 2.17
C LYS A 180 18.55 6.31 1.40
N PRO A 181 17.40 6.11 2.08
CA PRO A 181 16.09 6.13 1.42
C PRO A 181 15.82 7.46 0.66
N ILE A 182 16.35 8.58 1.16
CA ILE A 182 16.22 9.89 0.50
C ILE A 182 16.90 9.93 -0.88
N ASP A 183 17.92 9.10 -1.11
CA ASP A 183 18.60 9.02 -2.41
C ASP A 183 17.69 8.39 -3.46
N VAL A 184 16.84 7.43 -3.08
CA VAL A 184 15.78 6.87 -3.94
C VAL A 184 14.80 7.96 -4.32
N TRP A 185 14.37 8.78 -3.36
CA TRP A 185 13.45 9.88 -3.61
C TRP A 185 14.04 10.93 -4.56
N PHE A 186 15.30 11.33 -4.36
CA PHE A 186 16.03 12.21 -5.29
C PHE A 186 16.20 11.58 -6.67
N GLY A 187 16.55 10.29 -6.72
CA GLY A 187 16.69 9.51 -7.94
C GLY A 187 15.40 9.48 -8.76
N ASN A 188 14.26 9.23 -8.11
CA ASN A 188 12.94 9.19 -8.75
C ASN A 188 12.53 10.56 -9.28
N ILE A 189 12.68 11.64 -8.49
CA ILE A 189 12.39 13.01 -8.97
C ILE A 189 13.23 13.31 -10.21
N LYS A 190 14.54 13.04 -10.15
CA LYS A 190 15.45 13.28 -11.28
C LYS A 190 15.06 12.45 -12.50
N ALA A 191 14.76 11.17 -12.33
CA ALA A 191 14.34 10.28 -13.41
C ALA A 191 13.09 10.81 -14.12
N ILE A 192 12.09 11.29 -13.37
CA ILE A 192 10.86 11.87 -13.91
C ILE A 192 11.13 13.22 -14.60
N LEU A 193 11.96 14.09 -14.01
CA LEU A 193 12.30 15.39 -14.61
C LEU A 193 12.95 15.23 -15.98
N GLU A 194 13.94 14.35 -16.07
CA GLU A 194 14.73 14.08 -17.28
C GLU A 194 14.01 13.21 -18.32
N LEU A 195 12.84 12.66 -17.98
CA LEU A 195 12.09 11.79 -18.87
C LEU A 195 11.43 12.57 -20.01
N GLU A 196 11.76 12.25 -21.25
CA GLU A 196 10.99 12.72 -22.41
C GLU A 196 9.74 11.84 -22.58
N MET A 197 8.55 12.43 -22.47
CA MET A 197 7.28 11.71 -22.67
C MET A 197 6.95 11.65 -24.16
N ASP A 198 7.57 10.70 -24.86
CA ASP A 198 7.37 10.51 -26.30
C ASP A 198 5.92 10.13 -26.64
N PRO A 199 5.38 10.58 -27.80
CA PRO A 199 4.01 10.25 -28.19
C PRO A 199 3.73 8.75 -28.39
N SER A 200 4.75 7.94 -28.71
CA SER A 200 4.62 6.49 -28.91
C SER A 200 4.43 5.72 -27.60
N GLY A 201 4.75 6.33 -26.44
CA GLY A 201 4.54 5.73 -25.13
C GLY A 201 5.73 4.93 -24.59
N GLU A 202 6.87 4.92 -25.29
CA GLU A 202 8.08 4.20 -24.86
C GLU A 202 8.63 4.74 -23.52
N TRP A 203 8.34 5.99 -23.20
CA TRP A 203 8.69 6.61 -21.93
C TRP A 203 8.20 5.81 -20.71
N MET A 204 7.10 5.05 -20.83
CA MET A 204 6.59 4.21 -19.74
C MET A 204 7.58 3.08 -19.40
N GLU A 205 8.12 2.41 -20.41
CA GLU A 205 9.18 1.41 -20.22
C GLU A 205 10.49 2.04 -19.74
N LYS A 206 10.80 3.25 -20.22
CA LYS A 206 11.99 4.00 -19.77
C LYS A 206 11.89 4.36 -18.28
N ILE A 207 10.73 4.78 -17.79
CA ILE A 207 10.59 5.17 -16.38
C ILE A 207 10.59 3.95 -15.45
N ARG A 208 9.96 2.82 -15.84
CA ARG A 208 10.02 1.53 -15.11
C ARG A 208 11.45 1.06 -14.82
N LYS A 209 12.37 1.34 -15.73
CA LYS A 209 13.79 0.98 -15.62
C LYS A 209 14.63 1.97 -14.80
N ARG A 210 14.16 3.22 -14.68
CA ARG A 210 14.93 4.35 -14.13
C ARG A 210 14.53 4.77 -12.71
N ALA A 211 13.29 4.50 -12.29
CA ALA A 211 12.77 4.86 -10.99
C ALA A 211 12.40 3.60 -10.18
N TYR A 212 12.17 3.78 -8.88
CA TYR A 212 11.65 2.73 -8.01
C TYR A 212 10.34 2.16 -8.59
N PRO A 213 10.16 0.83 -8.72
CA PRO A 213 9.04 0.25 -9.46
C PRO A 213 7.66 0.72 -9.02
N ASP A 214 7.38 0.74 -7.71
CA ASP A 214 6.07 1.15 -7.18
C ASP A 214 5.78 2.63 -7.49
N ASP A 215 6.79 3.50 -7.43
CA ASP A 215 6.66 4.93 -7.76
C ASP A 215 6.57 5.19 -9.27
N ALA A 216 7.26 4.38 -10.09
CA ALA A 216 7.19 4.45 -11.54
C ALA A 216 5.77 4.10 -12.03
N GLU A 217 5.18 3.03 -11.49
CA GLU A 217 3.79 2.67 -11.77
C GLU A 217 2.84 3.76 -11.30
N TRP A 218 3.07 4.35 -10.12
CA TRP A 218 2.22 5.44 -9.65
C TRP A 218 2.25 6.65 -10.60
N PHE A 219 3.42 7.01 -11.13
CA PHE A 219 3.56 8.06 -12.13
C PHE A 219 2.80 7.74 -13.43
N ILE A 220 2.89 6.51 -13.92
CA ILE A 220 2.17 6.06 -15.13
C ILE A 220 0.66 6.13 -14.91
N HIS A 221 0.16 5.57 -13.79
CA HIS A 221 -1.26 5.59 -13.45
C HIS A 221 -1.79 7.02 -13.28
N HIS A 222 -1.05 7.90 -12.62
CA HIS A 222 -1.44 9.30 -12.45
C HIS A 222 -1.51 10.06 -13.79
N THR A 223 -0.61 9.77 -14.72
CA THR A 223 -0.52 10.49 -16.01
C THR A 223 -1.46 9.95 -17.09
N GLN A 224 -1.69 8.64 -17.14
CA GLN A 224 -2.56 8.00 -18.14
C GLN A 224 -3.96 7.68 -17.60
N GLY A 225 -4.07 7.25 -16.34
CA GLY A 225 -5.34 6.87 -15.71
C GLY A 225 -6.25 8.05 -15.34
N MET A 226 -5.82 9.29 -15.56
CA MET A 226 -6.62 10.48 -15.26
C MET A 226 -6.62 11.50 -16.40
N TYR A 227 -7.79 12.10 -16.64
CA TYR A 227 -7.91 13.26 -17.53
C TYR A 227 -8.00 14.56 -16.74
N MET A 228 -7.43 15.64 -17.30
CA MET A 228 -7.46 16.96 -16.67
C MET A 228 -8.72 17.74 -17.10
N ALA A 229 -9.29 18.51 -16.17
CA ALA A 229 -10.34 19.49 -16.42
C ALA A 229 -10.05 20.77 -15.62
N LEU A 230 -10.60 21.90 -16.07
CA LEU A 230 -10.44 23.20 -15.41
C LEU A 230 -11.76 23.60 -14.73
N CYS A 231 -11.75 23.72 -13.41
CA CYS A 231 -12.92 24.11 -12.62
C CYS A 231 -12.79 25.54 -12.09
N THR A 232 -13.91 26.25 -12.07
CA THR A 232 -14.02 27.61 -11.53
C THR A 232 -15.28 27.68 -10.67
N PRO A 233 -15.30 28.40 -9.53
CA PRO A 233 -16.55 28.64 -8.82
C PRO A 233 -17.51 29.44 -9.71
N SER A 234 -18.79 29.06 -9.74
CA SER A 234 -19.83 29.82 -10.47
C SER A 234 -20.15 31.14 -9.77
N GLU A 235 -20.16 31.16 -8.43
CA GLU A 235 -20.39 32.36 -7.63
C GLU A 235 -19.12 33.20 -7.49
N GLY A 236 -19.26 34.54 -7.57
CA GLY A 236 -18.13 35.49 -7.46
C GLY A 236 -17.45 35.53 -6.08
N GLY A 237 -18.17 35.15 -5.02
CA GLY A 237 -17.66 35.15 -3.64
C GLY A 237 -17.06 33.82 -3.17
N ASP A 238 -17.18 32.75 -3.97
CA ASP A 238 -16.60 31.45 -3.66
C ASP A 238 -15.15 31.34 -4.14
N GLU A 239 -14.34 30.56 -3.42
CA GLU A 239 -12.93 30.33 -3.73
C GLU A 239 -12.49 28.91 -3.32
N PHE A 240 -11.33 28.49 -3.81
CA PHE A 240 -10.64 27.27 -3.40
C PHE A 240 -9.53 27.60 -2.39
N LEU A 241 -9.45 26.82 -1.31
CA LEU A 241 -8.34 26.89 -0.36
C LEU A 241 -7.07 26.25 -0.92
N LEU A 242 -5.92 26.69 -0.42
CA LEU A 242 -4.64 26.07 -0.67
C LEU A 242 -4.04 25.60 0.66
N THR A 243 -4.13 24.29 0.91
CA THR A 243 -3.56 23.63 2.09
C THR A 243 -2.13 23.18 1.82
N GLU A 244 -1.31 23.00 2.87
CA GLU A 244 0.09 22.56 2.75
C GLU A 244 0.26 21.26 1.96
N ASN A 245 -0.68 20.33 2.11
CA ASN A 245 -0.73 19.04 1.40
C ASN A 245 -1.67 19.06 0.18
N GLY A 246 -2.10 20.23 -0.30
CA GLY A 246 -3.20 20.35 -1.26
C GLY A 246 -3.03 19.60 -2.59
N TYR A 247 -1.78 19.42 -3.04
CA TYR A 247 -1.47 18.64 -4.26
C TYR A 247 -1.35 17.13 -4.02
N GLY A 248 -1.34 16.69 -2.76
CA GLY A 248 -1.36 15.28 -2.37
C GLY A 248 -2.74 14.77 -1.93
N ILE A 249 -3.75 15.64 -1.89
CA ILE A 249 -5.11 15.29 -1.49
C ILE A 249 -5.88 14.73 -2.69
N HIS A 250 -6.63 13.66 -2.45
CA HIS A 250 -7.52 13.04 -3.42
C HIS A 250 -8.92 12.88 -2.84
N GLU A 251 -9.90 12.80 -3.72
CA GLU A 251 -11.23 12.28 -3.40
C GLU A 251 -11.31 10.82 -3.80
N GLY A 252 -11.75 10.00 -2.85
CA GLY A 252 -12.03 8.58 -3.03
C GLY A 252 -11.81 7.82 -1.73
N PRO A 253 -12.21 6.55 -1.67
CA PRO A 253 -12.15 5.75 -0.46
C PRO A 253 -10.72 5.32 -0.13
N VAL A 254 -10.39 5.32 1.15
CA VAL A 254 -9.20 4.67 1.71
C VAL A 254 -9.66 3.65 2.76
N SER A 255 -9.40 2.38 2.49
CA SER A 255 -9.63 1.27 3.42
C SER A 255 -8.33 0.95 4.14
N GLY A 256 -8.45 0.50 5.39
CA GLY A 256 -7.29 0.11 6.17
C GLY A 256 -7.66 -0.61 7.45
N GLN A 257 -6.64 -0.97 8.21
CA GLN A 257 -6.76 -1.52 9.55
C GLN A 257 -6.28 -0.48 10.56
N ILE A 258 -6.97 -0.40 11.69
CA ILE A 258 -6.52 0.40 12.83
C ILE A 258 -5.90 -0.58 13.82
N ASP A 259 -4.64 -0.38 14.16
CA ASP A 259 -3.97 -1.08 15.25
C ASP A 259 -4.69 -0.73 16.57
N PRO A 260 -5.30 -1.71 17.26
CA PRO A 260 -6.04 -1.44 18.49
C PRO A 260 -5.18 -0.87 19.63
N SER A 261 -3.89 -1.19 19.65
CA SER A 261 -2.95 -0.82 20.71
C SER A 261 -2.34 0.58 20.50
N SER A 262 -1.96 0.91 19.26
CA SER A 262 -1.35 2.20 18.93
C SER A 262 -2.36 3.23 18.43
N GLY A 263 -3.52 2.79 17.93
CA GLY A 263 -4.45 3.62 17.17
C GLY A 263 -3.94 4.01 15.78
N GLY A 264 -2.81 3.45 15.34
CA GLY A 264 -2.23 3.69 14.02
C GLY A 264 -3.12 3.11 12.91
N PHE A 265 -3.28 3.85 11.82
CA PHE A 265 -4.04 3.41 10.65
C PHE A 265 -3.08 2.96 9.54
N THR A 266 -3.23 1.71 9.09
CA THR A 266 -2.51 1.16 7.94
C THR A 266 -3.47 1.01 6.78
N ALA A 267 -3.24 1.75 5.70
CA ALA A 267 -4.05 1.63 4.48
C ALA A 267 -3.81 0.26 3.83
N THR A 268 -4.88 -0.43 3.46
CA THR A 268 -4.84 -1.71 2.73
C THR A 268 -5.30 -1.56 1.29
N SER A 269 -6.11 -0.54 1.00
CA SER A 269 -6.59 -0.24 -0.35
C SER A 269 -6.95 1.24 -0.44
N TYR A 270 -6.59 1.89 -1.53
CA TYR A 270 -6.95 3.27 -1.79
C TYR A 270 -7.40 3.42 -3.24
N THR A 271 -8.36 4.30 -3.48
CA THR A 271 -8.83 4.63 -4.83
C THR A 271 -8.91 6.13 -4.99
N GLU A 272 -8.30 6.64 -6.06
CA GLU A 272 -8.31 8.06 -6.38
C GLU A 272 -9.30 8.31 -7.53
N TYR A 273 -10.48 8.84 -7.20
CA TYR A 273 -11.47 9.23 -8.20
C TYR A 273 -11.19 10.64 -8.73
N HIS A 274 -10.78 11.55 -7.84
CA HIS A 274 -10.34 12.90 -8.23
C HIS A 274 -9.09 13.33 -7.49
N VAL A 275 -8.22 14.09 -8.14
CA VAL A 275 -7.09 14.80 -7.52
C VAL A 275 -7.21 16.28 -7.82
N PHE A 276 -6.94 17.12 -6.82
CA PHE A 276 -7.17 18.56 -6.89
C PHE A 276 -5.86 19.33 -6.93
N ALA A 277 -5.79 20.33 -7.82
CA ALA A 277 -4.67 21.25 -7.91
C ALA A 277 -5.18 22.69 -8.03
N ALA A 278 -5.33 23.35 -6.88
CA ALA A 278 -5.67 24.76 -6.82
C ALA A 278 -4.49 25.59 -7.37
N ILE A 279 -4.71 26.27 -8.50
CA ILE A 279 -3.71 27.13 -9.13
C ILE A 279 -3.96 28.61 -8.88
N SER A 280 -5.17 28.99 -8.46
CA SER A 280 -5.53 30.30 -7.89
C SER A 280 -6.80 30.14 -7.04
N PRO A 281 -7.22 31.16 -6.26
CA PRO A 281 -8.48 31.11 -5.51
C PRO A 281 -9.71 30.81 -6.38
N ARG A 282 -9.69 31.12 -7.68
CA ARG A 282 -10.84 30.96 -8.58
C ARG A 282 -10.66 29.93 -9.69
N LEU A 283 -9.54 29.21 -9.69
CA LEU A 283 -9.22 28.28 -10.77
C LEU A 283 -8.47 27.08 -10.21
N MET A 284 -8.98 25.89 -10.53
CA MET A 284 -8.44 24.61 -10.11
C MET A 284 -8.31 23.68 -11.32
N ILE A 285 -7.21 22.92 -11.36
CA ILE A 285 -7.10 21.76 -12.24
C ILE A 285 -7.62 20.55 -11.45
N VAL A 286 -8.55 19.82 -12.03
CA VAL A 286 -9.05 18.54 -11.49
C VAL A 286 -8.56 17.42 -12.38
N LEU A 287 -7.92 16.42 -11.79
CA LEU A 287 -7.68 15.14 -12.44
C LEU A 287 -8.85 14.23 -12.10
N ARG A 288 -9.51 13.66 -13.12
CA ARG A 288 -10.61 12.73 -12.95
C ARG A 288 -10.23 11.36 -13.50
N SER A 289 -10.43 10.33 -12.68
CA SER A 289 -10.11 8.95 -12.99
C SER A 289 -10.95 8.41 -14.16
N PHE A 290 -10.34 7.56 -14.98
CA PHE A 290 -11.02 6.83 -16.06
C PHE A 290 -12.09 5.84 -15.54
N LEU A 291 -12.02 5.49 -14.25
CA LEU A 291 -12.98 4.61 -13.58
C LEU A 291 -14.38 5.23 -13.49
N LEU A 292 -14.48 6.55 -13.52
CA LEU A 292 -15.76 7.24 -13.48
C LEU A 292 -16.39 7.36 -14.87
N PRO A 293 -17.73 7.37 -14.99
CA PRO A 293 -18.42 7.50 -16.26
C PRO A 293 -17.94 8.71 -17.07
N ASN A 294 -17.83 8.51 -18.38
CA ASN A 294 -17.53 9.53 -19.37
C ASN A 294 -18.57 9.42 -20.50
N PRO A 295 -19.57 10.31 -20.53
CA PRO A 295 -20.65 10.24 -21.52
C PRO A 295 -20.18 10.16 -22.97
N THR A 296 -19.04 10.80 -23.31
CA THR A 296 -18.50 10.78 -24.68
C THR A 296 -18.01 9.40 -25.11
N GLU A 297 -17.38 8.68 -24.18
CA GLU A 297 -16.75 7.38 -24.45
C GLU A 297 -17.70 6.22 -24.13
N ASP A 298 -18.61 6.39 -23.16
CA ASP A 298 -19.61 5.41 -22.73
C ASP A 298 -20.70 5.12 -23.78
N HIS A 299 -20.74 5.88 -24.88
CA HIS A 299 -21.55 5.54 -26.05
C HIS A 299 -21.03 4.29 -26.77
N ILE A 300 -19.75 3.93 -26.58
CA ILE A 300 -19.17 2.69 -27.07
C ILE A 300 -19.36 1.63 -25.99
N GLN A 301 -20.13 0.58 -26.31
CA GLN A 301 -20.52 -0.46 -25.36
C GLN A 301 -19.32 -1.08 -24.64
N ASP A 302 -18.32 -1.53 -25.40
CA ASP A 302 -17.14 -2.22 -24.87
C ASP A 302 -16.34 -1.33 -23.91
N VAL A 303 -16.22 -0.03 -24.23
CA VAL A 303 -15.52 0.94 -23.36
C VAL A 303 -16.29 1.14 -22.06
N ARG A 304 -17.61 1.23 -22.13
CA ARG A 304 -18.48 1.34 -20.95
C ARG A 304 -18.40 0.09 -20.08
N GLU A 305 -18.46 -1.10 -20.68
CA GLU A 305 -18.37 -2.38 -19.98
C GLU A 305 -17.00 -2.56 -19.32
N PHE A 306 -15.91 -2.26 -20.04
CA PHE A 306 -14.56 -2.27 -19.49
C PHE A 306 -14.44 -1.33 -18.28
N ARG A 307 -14.90 -0.09 -18.41
CA ARG A 307 -14.90 0.88 -17.31
C ARG A 307 -15.69 0.38 -16.11
N GLN A 308 -16.89 -0.15 -16.33
CA GLN A 308 -17.72 -0.71 -15.26
C GLN A 308 -17.03 -1.88 -14.57
N THR A 309 -16.37 -2.76 -15.32
CA THR A 309 -15.58 -3.87 -14.79
C THR A 309 -14.42 -3.37 -13.95
N MET A 310 -13.65 -2.39 -14.43
CA MET A 310 -12.54 -1.81 -13.68
C MET A 310 -13.01 -1.10 -12.41
N TYR A 311 -14.06 -0.29 -12.49
CA TYR A 311 -14.68 0.36 -11.34
C TYR A 311 -15.11 -0.67 -10.29
N ARG A 312 -15.71 -1.77 -10.75
CA ARG A 312 -16.09 -2.89 -9.91
C ARG A 312 -14.86 -3.49 -9.21
N LEU A 313 -13.85 -3.92 -9.97
CA LEU A 313 -12.64 -4.56 -9.43
C LEU A 313 -11.98 -3.68 -8.37
N THR A 314 -11.80 -2.39 -8.65
CA THR A 314 -11.23 -1.42 -7.73
C THR A 314 -12.04 -1.27 -6.45
N THR A 315 -13.36 -1.02 -6.55
CA THR A 315 -14.21 -0.84 -5.36
C THR A 315 -14.25 -2.06 -4.45
N ASN A 316 -14.05 -3.26 -4.97
CA ASN A 316 -14.06 -4.48 -4.16
C ASN A 316 -12.82 -4.76 -3.33
N THR A 317 -11.72 -4.07 -3.61
CA THR A 317 -10.54 -4.13 -2.77
C THR A 317 -10.80 -3.50 -1.39
N HIS A 318 -11.78 -2.59 -1.30
CA HIS A 318 -12.12 -1.87 -0.08
C HIS A 318 -12.87 -2.74 0.95
N ASN A 319 -12.74 -2.37 2.23
CA ASN A 319 -13.40 -3.07 3.34
C ASN A 319 -14.94 -3.02 3.24
N ASP A 320 -15.50 -1.94 2.69
CA ASP A 320 -16.93 -1.78 2.39
C ASP A 320 -17.11 -1.34 0.93
N PRO A 321 -17.19 -2.30 -0.02
CA PRO A 321 -17.28 -1.99 -1.44
C PRO A 321 -18.49 -1.14 -1.81
N ASN A 322 -19.61 -1.26 -1.08
CA ASN A 322 -20.84 -0.51 -1.35
C ASN A 322 -20.71 0.96 -0.95
N LYS A 323 -19.79 1.30 -0.05
CA LYS A 323 -19.47 2.68 0.33
C LYS A 323 -18.24 3.24 -0.37
N ALA A 324 -17.56 2.46 -1.20
CA ALA A 324 -16.36 2.85 -1.93
C ALA A 324 -16.65 3.70 -3.19
N ASN A 325 -17.69 4.54 -3.17
CA ASN A 325 -18.12 5.34 -4.31
C ASN A 325 -17.56 6.77 -4.25
N SER A 326 -17.51 7.45 -5.40
CA SER A 326 -17.14 8.87 -5.44
C SER A 326 -18.30 9.76 -4.96
N ILE A 327 -18.01 10.70 -4.07
CA ILE A 327 -18.97 11.74 -3.64
C ILE A 327 -19.05 12.93 -4.61
N LEU A 328 -18.20 12.91 -5.65
CA LEU A 328 -18.09 13.89 -6.72
C LEU A 328 -18.27 13.23 -8.11
N ALA A 329 -18.90 12.05 -8.18
CA ALA A 329 -19.19 11.39 -9.46
C ALA A 329 -20.01 12.29 -10.41
N ASP A 330 -20.85 13.15 -9.83
CA ASP A 330 -21.72 14.13 -10.48
C ASP A 330 -21.03 15.46 -10.84
N LEU A 331 -19.73 15.61 -10.57
CA LEU A 331 -18.98 16.83 -10.90
C LEU A 331 -19.10 17.13 -12.42
N PRO A 332 -19.61 18.30 -12.84
CA PRO A 332 -20.00 18.57 -14.23
C PRO A 332 -18.80 19.00 -15.08
N ILE A 333 -17.84 18.09 -15.23
CA ILE A 333 -16.62 18.28 -16.04
C ILE A 333 -16.56 17.25 -17.16
N LEU A 334 -15.86 17.61 -18.23
CA LEU A 334 -15.64 16.73 -19.38
C LEU A 334 -14.15 16.70 -19.74
N LYS A 335 -13.74 15.59 -20.36
CA LYS A 335 -12.42 15.43 -20.97
C LYS A 335 -12.19 16.50 -22.04
N ALA A 336 -10.95 16.98 -22.15
CA ALA A 336 -10.58 17.97 -23.15
C ALA A 336 -10.86 17.47 -24.58
N ARG A 337 -11.38 18.36 -25.43
CA ARG A 337 -11.45 18.08 -26.87
C ARG A 337 -10.03 18.10 -27.44
N ASN A 338 -9.84 17.49 -28.60
CA ASN A 338 -8.53 17.47 -29.25
C ASN A 338 -8.61 17.92 -30.71
N SER A 339 -7.46 18.20 -31.31
CA SER A 339 -7.35 18.71 -32.68
C SER A 339 -7.52 17.66 -33.77
N TYR A 340 -7.49 16.37 -33.43
CA TYR A 340 -7.42 15.24 -34.37
C TYR A 340 -8.70 14.41 -34.42
N THR A 341 -9.69 14.73 -33.59
CA THR A 341 -11.02 14.10 -33.59
C THR A 341 -12.13 15.14 -33.79
N GLU A 342 -13.29 14.67 -34.22
CA GLU A 342 -14.52 15.44 -34.31
C GLU A 342 -15.73 14.57 -34.00
N PHE A 343 -16.83 15.21 -33.60
CA PHE A 343 -18.10 14.51 -33.41
C PHE A 343 -18.88 14.51 -34.73
N LYS A 344 -19.19 13.32 -35.25
CA LYS A 344 -20.09 13.09 -36.38
C LYS A 344 -21.11 12.02 -36.00
N ASP A 345 -22.40 12.30 -36.22
CA ASP A 345 -23.51 11.38 -35.95
C ASP A 345 -23.50 10.77 -34.53
N GLY A 346 -23.18 11.60 -33.53
CA GLY A 346 -23.11 11.17 -32.12
C GLY A 346 -21.87 10.33 -31.76
N LYS A 347 -20.94 10.10 -32.69
CA LYS A 347 -19.70 9.36 -32.47
C LYS A 347 -18.47 10.25 -32.62
N LEU A 348 -17.46 9.99 -31.81
CA LEU A 348 -16.14 10.60 -31.96
C LEU A 348 -15.39 9.88 -33.08
N VAL A 349 -15.04 10.59 -34.15
CA VAL A 349 -14.31 10.05 -35.30
C VAL A 349 -13.02 10.82 -35.53
N LEU A 350 -12.04 10.19 -36.16
CA LEU A 350 -10.79 10.85 -36.58
C LEU A 350 -11.09 11.87 -37.68
N ARG A 351 -10.38 13.00 -37.65
CA ARG A 351 -10.44 14.00 -38.73
C ARG A 351 -9.70 13.50 -39.97
N ASN A 352 -10.03 14.05 -41.13
CA ASN A 352 -9.35 13.74 -42.38
C ASN A 352 -7.83 13.96 -42.26
N GLY A 353 -7.04 12.94 -42.59
CA GLY A 353 -5.56 12.96 -42.49
C GLY A 353 -5.02 12.47 -41.14
N GLU A 354 -5.88 12.12 -40.20
CA GLU A 354 -5.49 11.48 -38.94
C GLU A 354 -5.64 9.96 -39.04
N ASP A 355 -4.66 9.24 -38.51
CA ASP A 355 -4.56 7.77 -38.49
C ASP A 355 -4.70 7.21 -37.06
N GLY A 356 -4.97 8.08 -36.09
CA GLY A 356 -5.04 7.73 -34.67
C GLY A 356 -3.69 7.73 -33.95
N THR A 357 -2.58 7.87 -34.66
CA THR A 357 -1.25 7.97 -34.03
C THR A 357 -1.11 9.26 -33.24
N HIS A 358 -0.42 9.19 -32.11
CA HIS A 358 -0.15 10.38 -31.31
C HIS A 358 0.99 11.18 -31.92
N ARG A 359 0.75 12.47 -32.18
CA ARG A 359 1.76 13.37 -32.73
C ARG A 359 2.01 14.56 -31.80
N ALA A 360 3.22 15.10 -31.83
CA ALA A 360 3.64 16.21 -30.97
C ALA A 360 2.87 17.51 -31.24
N ASN A 361 2.42 17.72 -32.49
CA ASN A 361 1.63 18.88 -32.90
C ASN A 361 0.14 18.78 -32.49
N HIS A 362 -0.32 17.67 -31.92
CA HIS A 362 -1.70 17.55 -31.43
C HIS A 362 -1.95 18.57 -30.31
N ARG A 363 -3.14 19.16 -30.33
CA ARG A 363 -3.58 20.17 -29.35
C ARG A 363 -4.83 19.73 -28.62
N PHE A 364 -4.99 20.24 -27.41
CA PHE A 364 -6.07 19.92 -26.49
C PHE A 364 -6.77 21.20 -26.04
N CYS A 365 -8.09 21.18 -26.13
CA CYS A 365 -8.97 22.28 -25.79
C CYS A 365 -9.63 22.01 -24.43
N PHE A 366 -9.24 22.78 -23.43
CA PHE A 366 -9.79 22.72 -22.09
C PHE A 366 -10.83 23.83 -21.91
N ARG A 367 -12.05 23.45 -21.51
CA ARG A 367 -13.10 24.40 -21.13
C ARG A 367 -12.94 24.79 -19.66
N PHE A 368 -13.31 26.02 -19.32
CA PHE A 368 -13.48 26.42 -17.92
C PHE A 368 -14.90 26.04 -17.49
N PHE A 369 -15.00 25.08 -16.56
CA PHE A 369 -16.28 24.59 -16.04
C PHE A 369 -16.68 25.38 -14.79
N PRO A 370 -17.71 26.25 -14.87
CA PRO A 370 -18.27 26.86 -13.67
C PRO A 370 -19.03 25.81 -12.87
N ILE A 371 -18.53 25.48 -11.68
CA ILE A 371 -19.13 24.47 -10.80
C ILE A 371 -20.01 25.15 -9.74
N ALA A 372 -21.08 24.46 -9.35
CA ALA A 372 -22.02 24.96 -8.35
C ALA A 372 -21.38 25.05 -6.97
N LYS A 373 -21.93 25.90 -6.11
CA LYS A 373 -21.47 26.07 -4.72
C LYS A 373 -21.35 24.74 -3.97
N ASP A 374 -22.30 23.82 -4.14
CA ASP A 374 -22.26 22.50 -3.49
C ASP A 374 -20.99 21.70 -3.86
N HIS A 375 -20.56 21.73 -5.13
CA HIS A 375 -19.31 21.09 -5.55
C HIS A 375 -18.08 21.79 -4.98
N VAL A 376 -18.08 23.13 -4.94
CA VAL A 376 -16.98 23.91 -4.33
C VAL A 376 -16.84 23.58 -2.84
N ASP A 377 -17.97 23.53 -2.12
CA ASP A 377 -18.01 23.21 -0.70
C ASP A 377 -17.56 21.76 -0.44
N LYS A 378 -17.97 20.79 -1.26
CA LYS A 378 -17.48 19.40 -1.19
C LYS A 378 -15.98 19.31 -1.41
N ILE A 379 -15.46 19.96 -2.46
CA ILE A 379 -14.01 19.97 -2.77
C ILE A 379 -13.23 20.57 -1.60
N ASN A 380 -13.60 21.77 -1.13
CA ASN A 380 -12.91 22.37 0.02
C ASN A 380 -13.09 21.55 1.30
N GLY A 381 -14.23 20.88 1.47
CA GLY A 381 -14.47 19.94 2.57
C GLY A 381 -13.51 18.75 2.55
N ILE A 382 -13.26 18.14 1.39
CA ILE A 382 -12.23 17.10 1.21
C ILE A 382 -10.85 17.67 1.57
N MET A 383 -10.54 18.87 1.07
CA MET A 383 -9.25 19.51 1.36
C MET A 383 -9.04 19.72 2.86
N LEU A 384 -10.06 20.13 3.60
CA LEU A 384 -10.00 20.31 5.05
C LEU A 384 -9.98 18.98 5.81
N GLU A 385 -10.75 17.98 5.38
CA GLU A 385 -10.80 16.66 6.01
C GLU A 385 -9.42 15.98 6.03
N GLU A 386 -8.68 16.06 4.93
CA GLU A 386 -7.34 15.48 4.77
C GLU A 386 -6.21 16.35 5.35
N SER A 387 -6.53 17.51 5.93
CA SER A 387 -5.56 18.52 6.37
C SER A 387 -5.28 18.54 7.87
N TYR A 388 -5.78 17.59 8.66
CA TYR A 388 -5.71 17.65 10.13
C TYR A 388 -4.30 17.58 10.74
N VAL A 389 -3.26 17.29 9.95
CA VAL A 389 -1.85 17.24 10.39
C VAL A 389 -0.97 18.37 9.83
N ILE A 390 -1.54 19.35 9.14
CA ILE A 390 -0.77 20.44 8.53
C ILE A 390 -0.57 21.64 9.46
N SER A 391 0.35 22.51 9.07
CA SER A 391 0.67 23.73 9.82
C SER A 391 0.04 25.00 9.24
N THR A 392 -0.30 25.02 7.95
CA THR A 392 -0.64 26.27 7.25
C THR A 392 -1.76 26.06 6.23
N ILE A 393 -2.73 26.97 6.20
CA ILE A 393 -3.74 27.10 5.13
C ILE A 393 -3.61 28.50 4.51
N VAL A 394 -3.56 28.58 3.19
CA VAL A 394 -3.58 29.83 2.42
C VAL A 394 -4.97 30.03 1.81
N PHE A 395 -5.47 31.27 1.81
CA PHE A 395 -6.79 31.60 1.28
C PHE A 395 -6.77 32.93 0.49
N GLY A 396 -7.78 33.16 -0.34
CA GLY A 396 -7.88 34.33 -1.20
C GLY A 396 -8.49 35.54 -0.49
N SER A 397 -9.54 35.32 0.29
CA SER A 397 -10.26 36.39 0.99
C SER A 397 -10.78 35.95 2.36
N ARG A 398 -10.80 36.86 3.33
CA ARG A 398 -11.30 36.55 4.70
C ARG A 398 -12.77 36.11 4.67
N ALA A 399 -13.59 36.73 3.81
CA ALA A 399 -14.99 36.37 3.66
C ALA A 399 -15.17 34.97 3.03
N GLY A 400 -14.40 34.65 1.99
CA GLY A 400 -14.41 33.34 1.34
C GLY A 400 -13.96 32.23 2.29
N ALA A 401 -12.81 32.42 2.97
CA ALA A 401 -12.30 31.48 3.96
C ALA A 401 -13.31 31.20 5.08
N ARG A 402 -13.98 32.24 5.60
CA ARG A 402 -15.05 32.09 6.60
C ARG A 402 -16.18 31.19 6.06
N LYS A 403 -16.73 31.52 4.88
CA LYS A 403 -17.84 30.78 4.25
C LYS A 403 -17.49 29.29 4.04
N ILE A 404 -16.27 29.03 3.59
CA ILE A 404 -15.78 27.67 3.33
C ILE A 404 -15.67 26.86 4.63
N ILE A 405 -15.01 27.41 5.64
CA ILE A 405 -14.80 26.70 6.91
C ILE A 405 -16.13 26.52 7.64
N GLU A 406 -17.03 27.52 7.62
CA GLU A 406 -18.40 27.39 8.16
C GLU A 406 -19.17 26.24 7.50
N SER A 407 -19.12 26.13 6.17
CA SER A 407 -19.76 25.05 5.42
C SER A 407 -19.23 23.69 5.85
N TYR A 408 -17.90 23.52 5.94
CA TYR A 408 -17.29 22.27 6.39
C TYR A 408 -17.62 21.92 7.85
N LEU A 409 -17.55 22.88 8.78
CA LEU A 409 -17.82 22.64 10.20
C LEU A 409 -19.29 22.27 10.45
N SER A 410 -20.23 22.93 9.77
CA SER A 410 -21.67 22.68 9.91
C SER A 410 -22.19 21.48 9.10
N ALA A 411 -21.43 20.99 8.12
CA ALA A 411 -21.86 19.88 7.28
C ALA A 411 -22.25 18.63 8.11
N PRO A 412 -23.36 17.95 7.79
CA PRO A 412 -23.77 16.75 8.54
C PRO A 412 -22.76 15.62 8.37
N VAL A 413 -22.58 14.81 9.43
CA VAL A 413 -21.72 13.63 9.37
C VAL A 413 -22.42 12.53 8.59
N ARG A 414 -21.75 12.00 7.57
CA ARG A 414 -22.26 10.91 6.73
C ARG A 414 -21.87 9.54 7.33
N GLY A 415 -22.60 9.12 8.37
CA GLY A 415 -22.47 7.79 8.98
C GLY A 415 -21.18 7.53 9.78
N GLU A 416 -20.98 6.29 10.24
CA GLU A 416 -19.87 5.85 11.12
C GLU A 416 -18.51 5.73 10.41
N SER A 417 -18.45 5.98 9.10
CA SER A 417 -17.25 5.85 8.25
C SER A 417 -17.01 7.03 7.30
N GLY A 418 -17.54 8.22 7.61
CA GLY A 418 -17.39 9.45 6.81
C GLY A 418 -16.43 10.51 7.39
N PHE A 419 -16.64 11.75 6.96
CA PHE A 419 -15.85 12.92 7.39
C PHE A 419 -16.07 13.26 8.86
N LYS A 420 -15.10 13.95 9.48
CA LYS A 420 -15.18 14.46 10.86
C LYS A 420 -15.48 13.37 11.89
N ILE A 421 -14.81 12.24 11.75
CA ILE A 421 -14.81 11.18 12.76
C ILE A 421 -13.62 11.36 13.71
N VAL A 422 -13.92 11.51 14.99
CA VAL A 422 -12.91 11.71 16.05
C VAL A 422 -12.99 10.57 17.06
N SER A 423 -11.87 10.23 17.69
CA SER A 423 -11.86 9.34 18.85
C SER A 423 -12.39 10.05 20.11
N SER A 424 -12.70 9.28 21.15
CA SER A 424 -13.04 9.81 22.47
C SER A 424 -11.83 10.41 23.21
N ARG A 425 -10.61 10.31 22.65
CA ARG A 425 -9.39 10.80 23.29
C ARG A 425 -9.29 12.33 23.15
N PRO A 426 -8.94 13.05 24.22
CA PRO A 426 -8.84 14.52 24.19
C PRO A 426 -7.69 15.04 23.32
N ASP A 427 -6.68 14.21 23.02
CA ASP A 427 -5.52 14.50 22.17
C ASP A 427 -5.72 14.07 20.70
N ASP A 428 -6.95 13.71 20.30
CA ASP A 428 -7.28 13.41 18.92
C ASP A 428 -6.93 14.58 17.99
N ARG A 429 -6.02 14.34 17.03
CA ARG A 429 -5.51 15.38 16.13
C ARG A 429 -6.60 16.01 15.28
N ARG A 430 -7.60 15.24 14.85
CA ARG A 430 -8.71 15.75 14.05
C ARG A 430 -9.64 16.60 14.91
N LEU A 431 -9.92 16.20 16.16
CA LEU A 431 -10.68 17.04 17.10
C LEU A 431 -9.96 18.36 17.38
N ILE A 432 -8.65 18.33 17.60
CA ILE A 432 -7.83 19.54 17.78
C ILE A 432 -7.91 20.44 16.54
N PHE A 433 -7.82 19.86 15.35
CA PHE A 433 -7.94 20.58 14.09
C PHE A 433 -9.32 21.25 13.93
N LEU A 434 -10.41 20.53 14.20
CA LEU A 434 -11.77 21.08 14.16
C LEU A 434 -11.94 22.26 15.13
N ARG A 435 -11.43 22.14 16.37
CA ARG A 435 -11.45 23.23 17.36
C ARG A 435 -10.63 24.45 16.92
N LYS A 436 -9.50 24.21 16.25
CA LYS A 436 -8.68 25.27 15.66
C LYS A 436 -9.44 26.02 14.56
N LEU A 437 -10.16 25.29 13.69
CA LEU A 437 -10.99 25.88 12.65
C LEU A 437 -12.16 26.69 13.24
N GLU A 438 -12.88 26.14 14.23
CA GLU A 438 -13.93 26.86 14.97
C GLU A 438 -13.42 28.18 15.54
N HIS A 439 -12.27 28.14 16.22
CA HIS A 439 -11.65 29.32 16.79
C HIS A 439 -11.35 30.41 15.75
N VAL A 440 -10.86 30.01 14.57
CA VAL A 440 -10.54 30.94 13.48
C VAL A 440 -11.80 31.58 12.91
N VAL A 441 -12.87 30.80 12.67
CA VAL A 441 -14.10 31.38 12.14
C VAL A 441 -14.82 32.26 13.16
N HIS A 442 -14.70 31.97 14.47
CA HIS A 442 -15.15 32.90 15.53
C HIS A 442 -14.41 34.24 15.47
N GLN A 443 -13.09 34.23 15.25
CA GLN A 443 -12.34 35.46 15.00
C GLN A 443 -12.77 36.18 13.70
N MET A 444 -13.37 35.46 12.75
CA MET A 444 -13.96 36.03 11.53
C MET A 444 -15.43 36.46 11.71
N GLY A 445 -15.99 36.38 12.92
CA GLY A 445 -17.36 36.79 13.23
C GLY A 445 -18.42 35.72 13.00
N SER A 446 -18.04 34.45 12.95
CA SER A 446 -18.96 33.31 12.96
C SER A 446 -19.28 32.85 14.37
N ASN A 447 -20.39 32.14 14.54
CA ASN A 447 -20.72 31.40 15.77
C ASN A 447 -20.93 29.90 15.50
N VAL A 448 -20.44 29.39 14.35
CA VAL A 448 -20.60 27.98 14.00
C VAL A 448 -19.89 27.08 15.02
N VAL A 449 -20.49 25.92 15.27
CA VAL A 449 -19.92 24.84 16.08
C VAL A 449 -19.75 23.62 15.16
N ALA A 450 -18.61 22.95 15.28
CA ALA A 450 -18.25 21.78 14.52
C ALA A 450 -19.21 20.63 14.84
N VAL A 451 -19.86 20.13 13.80
CA VAL A 451 -20.62 18.88 13.85
C VAL A 451 -19.65 17.75 13.50
N TYR A 452 -19.45 16.81 14.42
CA TYR A 452 -18.57 15.66 14.25
C TYR A 452 -19.14 14.43 14.97
N HIS A 453 -18.67 13.24 14.59
CA HIS A 453 -19.06 11.99 15.23
C HIS A 453 -17.91 11.44 16.06
N THR A 454 -18.18 11.18 17.34
CA THR A 454 -17.23 10.54 18.24
C THR A 454 -17.38 9.03 18.13
N ARG A 455 -16.31 8.35 17.71
CA ARG A 455 -16.23 6.89 17.83
C ARG A 455 -16.14 6.55 19.31
N ASN A 456 -17.18 5.92 19.83
CA ASN A 456 -17.09 5.17 21.07
C ASN A 456 -16.11 4.03 20.81
N ILE A 457 -14.97 4.03 21.50
CA ILE A 457 -14.10 2.86 21.60
C ILE A 457 -14.90 1.85 22.43
N THR A 458 -15.83 1.18 21.77
CA THR A 458 -16.53 0.02 22.31
C THR A 458 -15.49 -1.10 22.30
N PRO A 459 -15.37 -1.91 23.37
CA PRO A 459 -14.47 -3.06 23.37
C PRO A 459 -14.67 -3.82 22.06
N THR A 460 -13.57 -4.19 21.41
CA THR A 460 -13.66 -4.91 20.14
C THR A 460 -14.54 -6.15 20.33
N LYS A 461 -15.30 -6.57 19.30
CA LYS A 461 -16.12 -7.79 19.36
C LYS A 461 -15.36 -9.00 19.93
N GLN A 462 -14.04 -9.02 19.79
CA GLN A 462 -13.16 -10.01 20.39
C GLN A 462 -13.10 -9.93 21.92
N GLU A 463 -12.99 -8.74 22.51
CA GLU A 463 -12.97 -8.55 23.97
C GLU A 463 -14.32 -8.85 24.63
N GLU A 464 -15.43 -8.56 23.96
CA GLU A 464 -16.78 -8.97 24.40
C GLU A 464 -16.97 -10.48 24.31
N VAL A 465 -16.48 -11.11 23.23
CA VAL A 465 -16.48 -12.57 23.07
C VAL A 465 -15.59 -13.24 24.11
N ASP A 466 -14.40 -12.69 24.39
CA ASP A 466 -13.49 -13.21 25.40
C ASP A 466 -14.05 -13.04 26.82
N GLU A 467 -14.72 -11.92 27.13
CA GLU A 467 -15.45 -11.73 28.40
C GLU A 467 -16.69 -12.65 28.51
N LEU A 468 -17.40 -12.88 27.41
CA LEU A 468 -18.56 -13.76 27.37
C LEU A 468 -18.14 -15.22 27.53
N ILE A 469 -17.06 -15.66 26.86
CA ILE A 469 -16.45 -16.99 27.01
C ILE A 469 -15.94 -17.18 28.44
N ALA A 470 -15.27 -16.18 29.01
CA ALA A 470 -14.84 -16.16 30.40
C ALA A 470 -16.02 -16.36 31.39
N ARG A 471 -17.13 -15.64 31.19
CA ARG A 471 -18.34 -15.79 32.03
C ARG A 471 -19.03 -17.14 31.81
N MET A 472 -19.08 -17.65 30.58
CA MET A 472 -19.63 -18.98 30.28
C MET A 472 -18.80 -20.09 30.93
N MET A 473 -17.47 -19.97 30.94
CA MET A 473 -16.57 -20.93 31.60
C MET A 473 -16.62 -20.89 33.13
N GLU A 474 -17.02 -19.76 33.73
CA GLU A 474 -17.29 -19.68 35.18
C GLU A 474 -18.65 -20.28 35.56
N LEU A 475 -19.67 -20.11 34.72
CA LEU A 475 -21.01 -20.66 34.94
C LEU A 475 -21.09 -22.16 34.64
N ASN A 476 -20.33 -22.66 33.65
CA ASN A 476 -20.29 -24.06 33.24
C ASN A 476 -18.83 -24.54 33.05
N PRO A 477 -18.11 -24.92 34.11
CA PRO A 477 -16.76 -25.44 33.99
C PRO A 477 -16.77 -26.79 33.24
N PRO A 478 -15.79 -27.04 32.35
CA PRO A 478 -15.73 -28.27 31.56
C PRO A 478 -15.65 -29.51 32.48
N PRO A 479 -16.38 -30.61 32.17
CA PRO A 479 -16.30 -31.83 32.96
C PRO A 479 -14.95 -32.53 32.71
N GLY A 480 -14.08 -32.50 33.72
CA GLY A 480 -12.74 -33.09 33.71
C GLY A 480 -11.84 -32.46 34.78
N GLU A 481 -10.77 -33.16 35.20
CA GLU A 481 -9.81 -32.61 36.16
C GLU A 481 -9.11 -31.36 35.61
N LYS A 482 -9.11 -30.27 36.39
CA LYS A 482 -8.42 -29.03 36.05
C LYS A 482 -6.93 -29.30 35.85
N SER A 483 -6.31 -28.71 34.83
CA SER A 483 -4.86 -28.83 34.63
C SER A 483 -4.09 -28.30 35.86
N GLU A 484 -2.95 -28.92 36.16
CA GLU A 484 -2.09 -28.54 37.31
C GLU A 484 -1.76 -27.04 37.32
N HIS A 485 -1.49 -26.46 36.14
CA HIS A 485 -1.29 -25.03 35.96
C HIS A 485 -2.50 -24.20 36.39
N MET A 486 -3.72 -24.60 36.00
CA MET A 486 -4.94 -23.89 36.37
C MET A 486 -5.25 -24.04 37.87
N GLN A 487 -4.96 -25.20 38.47
CA GLN A 487 -5.09 -25.40 39.91
C GLN A 487 -4.16 -24.47 40.70
N LEU A 488 -2.91 -24.32 40.25
CA LEU A 488 -1.94 -23.40 40.86
C LEU A 488 -2.34 -21.93 40.66
N TYR A 489 -2.77 -21.54 39.47
CA TYR A 489 -3.24 -20.18 39.19
C TYR A 489 -4.49 -19.81 40.02
N MET A 490 -5.44 -20.74 40.18
CA MET A 490 -6.60 -20.55 41.05
C MET A 490 -6.22 -20.43 42.53
N ARG A 491 -5.23 -21.19 43.01
CA ARG A 491 -4.69 -21.03 44.38
C ARG A 491 -4.09 -19.66 44.64
N LEU A 492 -3.63 -18.96 43.60
CA LEU A 492 -3.14 -17.58 43.66
C LEU A 492 -4.26 -16.53 43.54
N GLY A 493 -5.53 -16.96 43.63
CA GLY A 493 -6.71 -16.10 43.58
C GLY A 493 -7.12 -15.69 42.16
N GLY A 494 -6.81 -16.50 41.15
CA GLY A 494 -7.29 -16.34 39.77
C GLY A 494 -8.49 -17.21 39.44
N SER A 495 -9.18 -16.90 38.34
CA SER A 495 -10.29 -17.70 37.79
C SER A 495 -10.18 -17.79 36.27
N TYR A 496 -11.04 -18.59 35.63
CA TYR A 496 -11.13 -18.60 34.17
C TYR A 496 -11.47 -17.21 33.60
N ALA A 497 -12.20 -16.36 34.34
CA ALA A 497 -12.49 -15.01 33.88
C ALA A 497 -11.34 -14.01 34.03
N THR A 498 -10.40 -14.25 34.95
CA THR A 498 -9.28 -13.32 35.18
C THR A 498 -8.03 -13.69 34.40
N VAL A 499 -7.92 -14.91 33.89
CA VAL A 499 -6.68 -15.46 33.31
C VAL A 499 -6.14 -14.63 32.13
N MET A 500 -7.01 -14.22 31.21
CA MET A 500 -6.60 -13.46 30.03
C MET A 500 -6.10 -12.06 30.41
N LYS A 501 -6.86 -11.34 31.24
CA LYS A 501 -6.49 -10.00 31.72
C LYS A 501 -5.21 -10.03 32.58
N ASP A 502 -5.00 -11.10 33.34
CA ASP A 502 -3.80 -11.23 34.17
C ASP A 502 -2.55 -11.60 33.36
N LEU A 503 -2.71 -12.39 32.29
CA LEU A 503 -1.64 -12.68 31.32
C LEU A 503 -1.24 -11.44 30.53
N GLU A 504 -2.23 -10.67 30.07
CA GLU A 504 -2.00 -9.41 29.37
C GLU A 504 -1.29 -8.39 30.28
N GLN A 505 -1.76 -8.24 31.53
CA GLN A 505 -1.13 -7.35 32.49
C GLN A 505 0.31 -7.78 32.80
N ALA A 506 0.57 -9.08 32.92
CA ALA A 506 1.93 -9.61 33.11
C ALA A 506 2.85 -9.31 31.91
N ARG A 507 2.32 -9.37 30.68
CA ARG A 507 3.05 -8.98 29.46
C ARG A 507 3.37 -7.49 29.44
N ASN A 508 2.44 -6.65 29.86
CA ASN A 508 2.65 -5.21 29.97
C ASN A 508 3.67 -4.85 31.05
N MET A 509 3.68 -5.56 32.18
CA MET A 509 4.72 -5.44 33.22
C MET A 509 6.11 -5.77 32.66
N LEU A 510 6.23 -6.82 31.83
CA LEU A 510 7.47 -7.18 31.16
C LEU A 510 7.93 -6.10 30.17
N ASN A 511 7.02 -5.61 29.33
CA ASN A 511 7.32 -4.56 28.36
C ASN A 511 7.75 -3.25 29.03
N MET A 512 7.10 -2.88 30.14
CA MET A 512 7.45 -1.70 30.92
C MET A 512 8.87 -1.81 31.48
N ARG A 513 9.22 -2.94 32.10
CA ARG A 513 10.59 -3.20 32.58
C ARG A 513 11.62 -3.09 31.44
N ILE A 514 11.31 -3.62 30.26
CA ILE A 514 12.18 -3.56 29.07
C ILE A 514 12.39 -2.11 28.61
N LYS A 515 11.31 -1.34 28.44
CA LYS A 515 11.41 0.04 27.98
C LYS A 515 12.21 0.91 28.95
N PHE A 516 12.02 0.75 30.25
CA PHE A 516 12.80 1.48 31.24
C PHE A 516 14.29 1.10 31.25
N ASP A 517 14.64 -0.17 31.06
CA ASP A 517 16.05 -0.57 30.92
C ASP A 517 16.71 -0.01 29.65
N VAL A 518 15.96 0.10 28.55
CA VAL A 518 16.42 0.70 27.28
C VAL A 518 16.56 2.21 27.39
N TRP A 519 15.54 2.90 27.90
CA TRP A 519 15.56 4.36 28.05
C TRP A 519 16.58 4.85 29.08
N SER A 520 16.97 3.99 30.02
CA SER A 520 17.99 4.30 31.01
C SER A 520 19.41 3.91 30.59
N GLN A 521 19.61 3.42 29.36
CA GLN A 521 20.96 3.12 28.86
C GLN A 521 21.82 4.39 28.83
N GLY A 522 23.05 4.29 29.35
CA GLY A 522 23.98 5.42 29.47
C GLY A 522 23.84 6.25 30.75
N LEU A 523 22.85 5.94 31.62
CA LEU A 523 22.74 6.54 32.95
C LEU A 523 23.53 5.74 34.01
N ASN A 524 23.80 6.38 35.15
CA ASN A 524 24.50 5.77 36.28
C ASN A 524 23.75 4.52 36.80
N GLU A 525 24.47 3.44 37.11
CA GLU A 525 23.87 2.14 37.45
C GLU A 525 23.17 2.13 38.81
N ASP A 526 23.64 2.90 39.80
CA ASP A 526 22.96 3.04 41.10
C ASP A 526 21.57 3.67 40.91
N PHE A 527 21.48 4.68 40.03
CA PHE A 527 20.21 5.29 39.65
C PHE A 527 19.31 4.33 38.85
N ARG A 528 19.88 3.46 38.02
CA ARG A 528 19.13 2.43 37.29
C ARG A 528 18.59 1.36 38.23
N GLU A 529 19.35 0.96 39.25
CA GLU A 529 18.87 0.06 40.30
C GLU A 529 17.78 0.71 41.15
N ASP A 530 17.87 2.00 41.49
CA ASP A 530 16.79 2.72 42.17
C ASP A 530 15.48 2.70 41.35
N ILE A 531 15.57 2.85 40.03
CA ILE A 531 14.41 2.75 39.13
C ILE A 531 13.86 1.31 39.13
N ARG A 532 14.72 0.30 39.01
CA ARG A 532 14.30 -1.12 39.03
C ARG A 532 13.64 -1.48 40.35
N GLU A 533 14.18 -0.99 41.47
CA GLU A 533 13.64 -1.24 42.81
C GLU A 533 12.27 -0.56 42.99
N ASN A 534 12.11 0.66 42.48
CA ASN A 534 10.81 1.31 42.45
C ASN A 534 9.77 0.56 41.59
N ILE A 535 10.19 0.02 40.43
CA ILE A 535 9.32 -0.81 39.59
C ILE A 535 8.94 -2.12 40.32
N ARG A 536 9.89 -2.77 41.00
CA ARG A 536 9.61 -3.97 41.82
C ARG A 536 8.60 -3.64 42.93
N ARG A 537 8.74 -2.49 43.59
CA ARG A 537 7.81 -2.01 44.62
C ARG A 537 6.40 -1.71 44.07
N ILE A 538 6.30 -1.24 42.83
CA ILE A 538 5.00 -1.05 42.16
C ILE A 538 4.41 -2.41 41.78
N PHE A 539 5.21 -3.33 41.26
CA PHE A 539 4.74 -4.66 40.88
C PHE A 539 4.30 -5.50 42.08
N SER A 540 4.94 -5.34 43.24
CA SER A 540 4.53 -6.03 44.47
C SER A 540 3.18 -5.55 45.03
N GLN A 541 2.65 -4.43 44.55
CA GLN A 541 1.29 -3.95 44.88
C GLN A 541 0.21 -4.59 43.99
N LEU A 542 0.59 -5.30 42.92
CA LEU A 542 -0.34 -5.97 42.03
C LEU A 542 -0.74 -7.35 42.58
N PRO A 543 -1.91 -7.89 42.18
CA PRO A 543 -2.31 -9.24 42.54
C PRO A 543 -1.22 -10.28 42.27
N VAL A 544 -0.96 -11.15 43.26
CA VAL A 544 0.14 -12.14 43.25
C VAL A 544 0.15 -13.01 41.99
N ARG A 545 -1.03 -13.35 41.46
CA ARG A 545 -1.20 -14.10 40.21
C ARG A 545 -0.61 -13.41 38.96
N ARG A 546 -0.63 -12.07 38.89
CA ARG A 546 -0.01 -11.28 37.80
C ARG A 546 1.50 -11.25 37.94
N VAL A 547 1.97 -11.07 39.18
CA VAL A 547 3.40 -11.11 39.51
C VAL A 547 3.99 -12.51 39.24
N TRP A 548 3.23 -13.56 39.50
CA TRP A 548 3.59 -14.95 39.20
C TRP A 548 3.77 -15.19 37.70
N TYR A 549 2.82 -14.75 36.86
CA TYR A 549 2.97 -14.81 35.40
C TYR A 549 4.13 -13.97 34.89
N TYR A 550 4.26 -12.73 35.37
CA TYR A 550 5.37 -11.84 35.03
C TYR A 550 6.71 -12.49 35.37
N ARG A 551 6.85 -13.11 36.55
CA ARG A 551 8.06 -13.82 36.97
C ARG A 551 8.34 -15.05 36.12
N ASN A 552 7.32 -15.81 35.72
CA ASN A 552 7.47 -16.94 34.81
C ASN A 552 7.95 -16.48 33.42
N MET A 553 7.38 -15.39 32.90
CA MET A 553 7.82 -14.77 31.64
C MET A 553 9.23 -14.18 31.74
N LEU A 554 9.59 -13.57 32.88
CA LEU A 554 10.92 -13.03 33.15
C LEU A 554 11.96 -14.16 33.28
N ASN A 555 11.63 -15.28 33.90
CA ASN A 555 12.51 -16.46 34.02
C ASN A 555 12.74 -17.12 32.65
N MET A 556 11.70 -17.19 31.81
CA MET A 556 11.84 -17.61 30.41
C MET A 556 12.76 -16.66 29.65
N ARG A 557 12.63 -15.34 29.88
CA ARG A 557 13.50 -14.32 29.30
C ARG A 557 14.93 -14.33 29.85
N ILE A 558 15.17 -14.59 31.13
CA ILE A 558 16.52 -14.70 31.69
C ILE A 558 17.20 -15.96 31.14
N LYS A 559 16.48 -17.06 30.97
CA LYS A 559 17.00 -18.22 30.23
C LYS A 559 17.30 -17.87 28.76
N PHE A 560 16.46 -17.04 28.13
CA PHE A 560 16.68 -16.53 26.78
C PHE A 560 17.88 -15.59 26.67
N ASP A 561 18.01 -14.60 27.55
CA ASP A 561 19.09 -13.59 27.61
C ASP A 561 20.43 -14.24 27.98
N VAL A 562 20.44 -15.29 28.81
CA VAL A 562 21.64 -16.11 29.08
C VAL A 562 22.01 -16.98 27.87
N TRP A 563 21.03 -17.44 27.07
CA TRP A 563 21.27 -18.21 25.84
C TRP A 563 21.59 -17.34 24.62
N SER A 564 21.32 -16.03 24.67
CA SER A 564 21.46 -15.11 23.53
C SER A 564 22.36 -13.90 23.81
N GLN A 565 23.26 -13.99 24.79
CA GLN A 565 24.19 -12.89 25.06
C GLN A 565 25.19 -12.74 23.90
N GLY A 566 25.04 -11.67 23.10
CA GLY A 566 26.05 -11.15 22.17
C GLY A 566 25.78 -11.19 20.66
N LEU A 567 24.55 -11.40 20.15
CA LEU A 567 24.31 -11.57 18.69
C LEU A 567 23.23 -10.63 18.08
N ASN A 568 23.38 -10.35 16.77
CA ASN A 568 22.64 -9.44 15.87
C ASN A 568 21.19 -9.91 15.54
N GLU A 569 20.30 -8.99 15.12
CA GLU A 569 18.90 -9.22 14.68
C GLU A 569 18.73 -10.16 13.49
N ASP A 570 19.68 -10.22 12.54
CA ASP A 570 19.60 -11.23 11.45
C ASP A 570 19.63 -12.66 12.02
N PHE A 571 20.32 -12.86 13.15
CA PHE A 571 20.37 -14.13 13.86
C PHE A 571 19.09 -14.39 14.68
N ARG A 572 18.29 -13.36 14.97
CA ARG A 572 17.02 -13.48 15.70
C ARG A 572 15.85 -13.88 14.80
N GLU A 573 15.88 -13.50 13.52
CA GLU A 573 15.03 -14.14 12.51
C GLU A 573 15.48 -15.57 12.21
N ASP A 574 16.80 -15.79 12.15
CA ASP A 574 17.35 -17.14 12.11
C ASP A 574 16.93 -17.95 13.36
N ILE A 575 16.70 -17.32 14.51
CA ILE A 575 16.11 -17.95 15.72
C ILE A 575 14.62 -18.30 15.52
N ARG A 576 13.84 -17.54 14.76
CA ARG A 576 12.43 -17.86 14.43
C ARG A 576 12.33 -19.02 13.43
N GLU A 577 13.22 -19.03 12.43
CA GLU A 577 13.45 -20.17 11.52
C GLU A 577 14.00 -21.38 12.31
N ASN A 578 14.90 -21.14 13.25
CA ASN A 578 15.43 -22.15 14.17
C ASN A 578 14.40 -22.63 15.19
N ILE A 579 13.36 -21.87 15.54
CA ILE A 579 12.27 -22.35 16.39
C ILE A 579 11.47 -23.40 15.63
N ARG A 580 11.20 -23.22 14.33
CA ARG A 580 10.70 -24.30 13.46
C ARG A 580 11.67 -25.49 13.44
N ARG A 581 12.98 -25.23 13.37
CA ARG A 581 14.05 -26.26 13.46
C ARG A 581 14.10 -26.97 14.83
N ILE A 582 13.87 -26.28 15.94
CA ILE A 582 13.89 -26.78 17.32
C ILE A 582 12.61 -27.58 17.60
N PHE A 583 11.45 -27.15 17.11
CA PHE A 583 10.23 -27.94 17.14
C PHE A 583 10.35 -29.21 16.27
N SER A 584 11.07 -29.15 15.14
CA SER A 584 11.41 -30.36 14.35
C SER A 584 12.45 -31.28 15.02
N GLN A 585 13.13 -30.83 16.07
CA GLN A 585 14.03 -31.65 16.91
C GLN A 585 13.32 -32.30 18.10
N LEU A 586 12.06 -31.94 18.39
CA LEU A 586 11.27 -32.63 19.41
C LEU A 586 10.86 -34.01 18.89
N PRO A 587 10.69 -35.02 19.77
CA PRO A 587 10.19 -36.33 19.35
C PRO A 587 8.90 -36.17 18.54
N VAL A 588 8.84 -36.76 17.34
CA VAL A 588 7.73 -36.61 16.38
C VAL A 588 6.36 -36.82 17.04
N ARG A 589 6.27 -37.76 18.00
CA ARG A 589 5.07 -38.00 18.82
C ARG A 589 4.53 -36.76 19.57
N ARG A 590 5.41 -35.88 20.05
CA ARG A 590 5.03 -34.65 20.77
C ARG A 590 4.58 -33.56 19.82
N VAL A 591 5.23 -33.47 18.65
CA VAL A 591 4.84 -32.55 17.57
C VAL A 591 3.47 -32.93 17.01
N TRP A 592 3.27 -34.21 16.73
CA TRP A 592 2.00 -34.78 16.30
C TRP A 592 0.87 -34.48 17.30
N TYR A 593 1.07 -34.75 18.59
CA TYR A 593 0.05 -34.48 19.62
C TYR A 593 -0.27 -32.98 19.77
N TYR A 594 0.77 -32.14 19.71
CA TYR A 594 0.62 -30.68 19.77
C TYR A 594 -0.19 -30.15 18.59
N LEU A 595 0.17 -30.55 17.37
CA LEU A 595 -0.49 -30.12 16.14
C LEU A 595 -1.94 -30.61 16.07
N LYS A 596 -2.19 -31.84 16.54
CA LYS A 596 -3.55 -32.39 16.65
C LYS A 596 -4.42 -31.57 17.61
N HIS A 597 -3.84 -31.07 18.70
CA HIS A 597 -4.53 -30.12 19.60
C HIS A 597 -4.78 -28.75 18.96
N VAL A 598 -3.78 -28.18 18.28
CA VAL A 598 -3.93 -26.89 17.59
C VAL A 598 -5.02 -26.97 16.52
N ARG A 599 -5.01 -28.02 15.69
CA ARG A 599 -6.04 -28.25 14.66
C ARG A 599 -7.42 -28.38 15.27
N ASN A 600 -7.57 -29.17 16.33
CA ASN A 600 -8.84 -29.38 17.01
C ASN A 600 -9.35 -28.08 17.67
N MET A 601 -8.48 -27.27 18.27
CA MET A 601 -8.86 -25.97 18.83
C MET A 601 -9.39 -25.01 17.76
N VAL A 602 -8.78 -24.99 16.57
CA VAL A 602 -9.11 -24.02 15.52
C VAL A 602 -10.30 -24.44 14.67
N LEU A 603 -10.50 -25.74 14.43
CA LEU A 603 -11.53 -26.26 13.51
C LEU A 603 -12.79 -26.80 14.21
N ARG A 604 -12.88 -26.68 15.54
CA ARG A 604 -13.93 -27.30 16.39
C ARG A 604 -15.38 -26.93 16.07
N ASP A 605 -15.64 -25.71 15.61
CA ASP A 605 -17.00 -25.25 15.25
C ASP A 605 -17.52 -25.83 13.92
N ARG A 606 -16.70 -26.61 13.19
CA ARG A 606 -17.06 -27.17 11.88
C ARG A 606 -17.18 -28.70 11.84
N SER A 607 -16.90 -29.40 12.94
CA SER A 607 -17.08 -30.86 13.01
C SER A 607 -18.47 -31.21 13.54
N ILE A 608 -19.36 -31.66 12.64
CA ILE A 608 -20.59 -32.35 13.01
C ILE A 608 -20.21 -33.78 13.41
N GLU A 609 -19.65 -33.99 14.60
CA GLU A 609 -19.70 -35.27 15.32
C GLU A 609 -18.90 -35.16 16.62
N GLY A 610 -19.61 -35.31 17.74
CA GLY A 610 -19.08 -35.18 19.11
C GLY A 610 -18.17 -36.33 19.53
N SER A 611 -16.98 -36.43 18.94
CA SER A 611 -15.92 -37.33 19.41
C SER A 611 -14.61 -36.59 19.75
N VAL A 612 -13.86 -37.23 20.64
CA VAL A 612 -12.57 -36.80 21.16
C VAL A 612 -11.51 -36.94 20.06
N ILE A 613 -11.04 -35.79 19.52
CA ILE A 613 -9.86 -35.67 18.64
C ILE A 613 -9.95 -36.48 17.32
N ALA A 614 -10.51 -35.88 16.26
CA ALA A 614 -10.59 -36.50 14.93
C ALA A 614 -9.22 -36.68 14.25
N ASP A 615 -9.10 -37.63 13.31
CA ASP A 615 -7.90 -37.80 12.48
C ASP A 615 -7.73 -36.65 11.47
N GLY A 616 -6.50 -36.40 11.03
CA GLY A 616 -6.10 -35.28 10.17
C GLY A 616 -4.85 -35.59 9.32
N PRO A 617 -4.39 -34.63 8.50
CA PRO A 617 -3.26 -34.83 7.60
C PRO A 617 -1.95 -35.14 8.34
N GLU A 618 -1.79 -34.70 9.59
CA GLU A 618 -0.69 -35.09 10.46
C GLU A 618 -0.66 -36.60 10.77
N ASP A 619 -1.81 -37.28 10.77
CA ASP A 619 -1.89 -38.74 10.97
C ASP A 619 -1.46 -39.51 9.73
N VAL A 620 -1.73 -38.97 8.53
CA VAL A 620 -1.26 -39.54 7.26
C VAL A 620 0.26 -39.43 7.19
N VAL A 621 0.83 -38.25 7.50
CA VAL A 621 2.29 -38.05 7.55
C VAL A 621 2.95 -38.95 8.59
N ALA A 622 2.29 -39.20 9.73
CA ALA A 622 2.78 -40.15 10.73
C ALA A 622 2.80 -41.60 10.21
N LYS A 623 1.70 -42.03 9.55
CA LYS A 623 1.53 -43.39 9.00
C LYS A 623 2.54 -43.72 7.89
N VAL A 624 2.90 -42.75 7.07
CA VAL A 624 3.86 -42.91 5.95
C VAL A 624 5.26 -42.41 6.28
N SER A 625 5.56 -42.16 7.56
CA SER A 625 6.84 -41.59 7.99
C SER A 625 8.08 -42.40 7.56
N GLN A 626 7.92 -43.68 7.22
CA GLN A 626 8.97 -44.56 6.69
C GLN A 626 9.52 -44.11 5.32
N VAL A 627 8.74 -43.40 4.51
CA VAL A 627 9.20 -42.88 3.20
C VAL A 627 9.69 -41.42 3.27
N ILE A 628 9.55 -40.78 4.43
CA ILE A 628 9.98 -39.40 4.68
C ILE A 628 11.26 -39.46 5.51
N ARG A 629 12.27 -38.64 5.17
CA ARG A 629 13.47 -38.55 6.00
C ARG A 629 13.08 -38.17 7.43
N SER A 630 13.61 -38.90 8.42
CA SER A 630 13.23 -38.74 9.83
C SER A 630 13.29 -37.30 10.36
N LYS A 631 14.27 -36.51 9.88
CA LYS A 631 14.42 -35.08 10.21
C LYS A 631 13.37 -34.16 9.58
N ASP A 632 12.68 -34.62 8.54
CA ASP A 632 11.73 -33.84 7.74
C ASP A 632 10.26 -34.16 8.09
N VAL A 633 9.99 -35.27 8.80
CA VAL A 633 8.63 -35.70 9.19
C VAL A 633 7.89 -34.60 9.97
N ALA A 634 8.53 -34.04 11.00
CA ALA A 634 7.93 -33.00 11.83
C ALA A 634 7.67 -31.71 11.02
N ARG A 635 8.59 -31.35 10.12
CA ARG A 635 8.43 -30.17 9.24
C ARG A 635 7.23 -30.33 8.32
N LEU A 636 7.08 -31.50 7.69
CA LEU A 636 5.95 -31.78 6.82
C LEU A 636 4.62 -31.78 7.62
N MET A 637 4.60 -32.36 8.83
CA MET A 637 3.43 -32.29 9.72
C MET A 637 3.00 -30.85 10.03
N PHE A 638 3.96 -29.96 10.33
CA PHE A 638 3.67 -28.55 10.56
C PHE A 638 3.08 -27.88 9.32
N ALA A 639 3.69 -28.11 8.15
CA ALA A 639 3.22 -27.52 6.90
C ALA A 639 1.79 -27.96 6.57
N VAL A 640 1.49 -29.27 6.65
CA VAL A 640 0.16 -29.77 6.29
C VAL A 640 -0.93 -29.29 7.25
N VAL A 641 -0.66 -29.21 8.55
CA VAL A 641 -1.67 -28.78 9.54
C VAL A 641 -1.95 -27.29 9.42
N LEU A 642 -0.92 -26.46 9.27
CA LEU A 642 -1.09 -25.02 9.11
C LEU A 642 -1.79 -24.70 7.77
N ASN A 643 -1.44 -25.41 6.70
CA ASN A 643 -2.10 -25.24 5.41
C ASN A 643 -3.55 -25.70 5.45
N GLN A 644 -3.84 -26.84 6.08
CA GLN A 644 -5.22 -27.30 6.20
C GLN A 644 -6.07 -26.32 7.02
N ILE A 645 -5.55 -25.78 8.13
CA ILE A 645 -6.26 -24.75 8.90
C ILE A 645 -6.52 -23.52 8.02
N SER A 646 -5.54 -23.11 7.23
CA SER A 646 -5.69 -21.99 6.29
C SER A 646 -6.76 -22.29 5.24
N LEU A 647 -6.66 -23.43 4.54
CA LEU A 647 -7.63 -23.88 3.52
C LEU A 647 -9.05 -24.02 4.10
N ALA A 648 -9.19 -24.59 5.30
CA ALA A 648 -10.48 -24.76 5.95
C ALA A 648 -11.13 -23.40 6.27
N ASN A 649 -10.36 -22.39 6.66
CA ASN A 649 -10.89 -21.05 6.90
C ASN A 649 -11.32 -20.31 5.61
N HIS A 650 -11.12 -20.91 4.43
CA HIS A 650 -11.35 -20.32 3.12
C HIS A 650 -12.12 -21.27 2.17
N ALA A 651 -13.40 -21.51 2.47
CA ALA A 651 -14.28 -22.33 1.63
C ALA A 651 -14.49 -21.69 0.24
N GLY A 652 -14.03 -22.33 -0.83
CA GLY A 652 -14.06 -21.81 -2.21
C GLY A 652 -12.67 -21.54 -2.83
N PHE A 653 -11.59 -22.03 -2.24
CA PHE A 653 -10.23 -21.90 -2.75
C PHE A 653 -10.04 -22.63 -4.10
N GLU A 654 -9.62 -21.89 -5.14
CA GLU A 654 -9.19 -22.42 -6.44
C GLU A 654 -7.75 -21.97 -6.74
N ILE A 655 -6.92 -22.89 -7.27
CA ILE A 655 -5.51 -22.64 -7.61
C ILE A 655 -5.40 -21.69 -8.81
N TYR A 656 -6.33 -21.82 -9.77
CA TYR A 656 -6.55 -20.91 -10.89
C TYR A 656 -8.03 -20.56 -10.88
N PRO A 657 -8.44 -19.43 -10.30
CA PRO A 657 -9.86 -19.11 -10.26
C PRO A 657 -10.35 -18.50 -11.59
N GLU A 658 -11.51 -18.93 -12.11
CA GLU A 658 -12.13 -18.35 -13.32
C GLU A 658 -12.33 -16.82 -13.11
N ILE A 659 -11.80 -15.99 -14.02
CA ILE A 659 -11.88 -14.52 -13.91
C ILE A 659 -13.31 -14.08 -14.24
N VAL A 660 -14.22 -14.14 -13.25
CA VAL A 660 -15.62 -13.74 -13.45
C VAL A 660 -16.16 -12.82 -12.34
N SER A 661 -15.42 -12.55 -11.26
CA SER A 661 -15.99 -11.78 -10.14
C SER A 661 -14.98 -11.09 -9.21
N ARG A 662 -15.50 -10.20 -8.36
CA ARG A 662 -14.77 -9.26 -7.52
C ARG A 662 -14.16 -9.83 -6.22
N ASP A 663 -14.48 -11.06 -5.80
CA ASP A 663 -13.88 -11.71 -4.61
C ASP A 663 -12.45 -12.23 -4.87
N LEU A 664 -11.96 -12.05 -6.09
CA LEU A 664 -10.79 -12.69 -6.67
C LEU A 664 -9.44 -12.07 -6.24
N LEU A 665 -9.29 -10.75 -6.16
CA LEU A 665 -7.98 -10.11 -5.90
C LEU A 665 -7.47 -10.39 -4.47
N ARG A 666 -8.37 -10.35 -3.49
CA ARG A 666 -8.05 -10.76 -2.11
C ARG A 666 -7.81 -12.27 -2.03
N SER A 667 -8.52 -13.06 -2.84
CA SER A 667 -8.28 -14.50 -2.99
C SER A 667 -6.95 -14.80 -3.69
N ILE A 668 -6.48 -13.98 -4.63
CA ILE A 668 -5.24 -14.15 -5.40
C ILE A 668 -3.98 -13.87 -4.55
N TYR A 669 -3.97 -12.77 -3.79
CA TYR A 669 -2.86 -12.49 -2.89
C TYR A 669 -2.79 -13.49 -1.73
N ARG A 670 -3.96 -13.93 -1.23
CA ARG A 670 -4.04 -14.95 -0.18
C ARG A 670 -3.76 -16.36 -0.71
N SER A 671 -4.15 -16.67 -1.95
CA SER A 671 -3.80 -17.95 -2.57
C SER A 671 -2.31 -18.03 -2.82
N LYS A 672 -1.65 -16.94 -3.22
CA LYS A 672 -0.19 -16.87 -3.31
C LYS A 672 0.49 -17.22 -1.97
N GLU A 673 0.01 -16.66 -0.85
CA GLU A 673 0.50 -17.04 0.49
C GLU A 673 0.23 -18.52 0.78
N ILE A 674 -1.01 -19.01 0.59
CA ILE A 674 -1.37 -20.41 0.89
C ILE A 674 -0.62 -21.42 0.01
N ILE A 675 -0.37 -21.10 -1.26
CA ILE A 675 0.25 -21.98 -2.26
C ILE A 675 1.77 -22.08 -2.06
N PHE A 676 2.45 -20.99 -1.71
CA PHE A 676 3.92 -20.94 -1.73
C PHE A 676 4.60 -20.69 -0.37
N SER A 677 3.91 -20.26 0.70
CA SER A 677 4.59 -19.70 1.90
C SER A 677 5.09 -20.72 2.95
N SER A 678 4.47 -21.89 3.09
CA SER A 678 4.60 -22.70 4.31
C SER A 678 5.42 -23.98 4.17
N ALA A 679 5.36 -24.64 3.00
CA ALA A 679 6.04 -25.90 2.74
C ALA A 679 7.33 -25.75 1.91
N GLY A 680 7.56 -24.56 1.34
CA GLY A 680 8.70 -24.28 0.45
C GLY A 680 8.57 -24.96 -0.92
N SER A 681 9.70 -25.31 -1.52
CA SER A 681 9.73 -26.01 -2.82
C SER A 681 9.49 -27.51 -2.67
N ILE A 682 8.75 -28.11 -3.63
CA ILE A 682 8.58 -29.56 -3.74
C ILE A 682 9.92 -30.29 -3.96
N CYS A 683 10.92 -29.58 -4.48
CA CYS A 683 12.29 -30.06 -4.63
C CYS A 683 12.96 -30.40 -3.30
N ASP A 684 12.41 -29.94 -2.17
CA ASP A 684 12.93 -30.17 -0.81
C ASP A 684 11.83 -30.69 0.13
N CYS A 685 10.93 -31.56 -0.37
CA CYS A 685 9.75 -32.04 0.37
C CYS A 685 10.01 -33.11 1.45
N GLY A 686 11.22 -33.65 1.56
CA GLY A 686 11.56 -34.69 2.54
C GLY A 686 11.53 -36.13 2.02
N ILE A 687 11.01 -36.36 0.81
CA ILE A 687 10.89 -37.69 0.19
C ILE A 687 11.89 -37.79 -0.97
N ASN A 688 12.92 -38.63 -0.81
CA ASN A 688 14.09 -38.64 -1.71
C ASN A 688 13.74 -38.85 -3.20
N GLU A 689 12.86 -39.81 -3.50
CA GLU A 689 12.52 -40.11 -4.90
C GLU A 689 11.68 -39.00 -5.55
N VAL A 690 10.82 -38.34 -4.76
CA VAL A 690 10.05 -37.16 -5.20
C VAL A 690 10.98 -35.98 -5.45
N GLU A 691 11.91 -35.69 -4.53
CA GLU A 691 12.85 -34.58 -4.68
C GLU A 691 13.78 -34.76 -5.89
N LYS A 692 14.33 -35.98 -6.10
CA LYS A 692 15.17 -36.26 -7.27
C LYS A 692 14.42 -35.99 -8.57
N LYS A 693 13.17 -36.46 -8.67
CA LYS A 693 12.37 -36.27 -9.87
C LYS A 693 11.96 -34.81 -10.06
N ALA A 694 11.56 -34.13 -8.99
CA ALA A 694 11.20 -32.72 -9.01
C ALA A 694 12.38 -31.83 -9.45
N ARG A 695 13.59 -32.04 -8.92
CA ARG A 695 14.78 -31.29 -9.35
C ARG A 695 15.10 -31.53 -10.83
N LEU A 696 15.06 -32.79 -11.27
CA LEU A 696 15.25 -33.13 -12.70
C LEU A 696 14.22 -32.44 -13.60
N LEU A 697 12.96 -32.40 -13.18
CA LEU A 697 11.89 -31.74 -13.94
C LEU A 697 12.08 -30.22 -13.97
N ARG A 698 12.43 -29.61 -12.84
CA ARG A 698 12.75 -28.17 -12.74
C ARG A 698 13.90 -27.78 -13.66
N ASP A 699 14.99 -28.54 -13.63
CA ASP A 699 16.17 -28.25 -14.45
C ASP A 699 15.86 -28.42 -15.95
N LYS A 700 15.01 -29.39 -16.31
CA LYS A 700 14.50 -29.56 -17.69
C LYS A 700 13.59 -28.40 -18.10
N LEU A 701 12.71 -27.92 -17.22
CA LEU A 701 11.83 -26.77 -17.49
C LEU A 701 12.60 -25.46 -17.71
N GLN A 702 13.79 -25.33 -17.14
CA GLN A 702 14.69 -24.20 -17.37
C GLN A 702 15.42 -24.27 -18.73
N SER A 703 15.33 -25.39 -19.46
CA SER A 703 15.85 -25.51 -20.83
C SER A 703 14.79 -25.09 -21.87
N LEU A 704 15.15 -24.13 -22.72
CA LEU A 704 14.27 -23.52 -23.74
C LEU A 704 13.64 -24.53 -24.72
N SER A 705 14.24 -25.70 -24.93
CA SER A 705 13.71 -26.71 -25.87
C SER A 705 12.62 -27.59 -25.24
N TYR A 706 12.74 -27.96 -23.96
CA TYR A 706 11.77 -28.85 -23.30
C TYR A 706 10.46 -28.14 -23.00
N ALA A 707 10.52 -26.87 -22.56
CA ALA A 707 9.35 -26.04 -22.30
C ALA A 707 8.51 -25.81 -23.57
N ARG A 708 9.14 -25.52 -24.72
CA ARG A 708 8.45 -25.40 -26.02
C ARG A 708 7.84 -26.73 -26.48
N THR A 709 8.65 -27.78 -26.51
CA THR A 709 8.24 -29.07 -27.07
C THR A 709 7.09 -29.71 -26.27
N PHE A 710 7.03 -29.51 -24.95
CA PHE A 710 5.97 -30.04 -24.11
C PHE A 710 4.66 -29.23 -24.19
N VAL A 711 4.76 -27.89 -24.22
CA VAL A 711 3.62 -26.99 -24.43
C VAL A 711 2.94 -27.32 -25.77
N ASP A 712 3.74 -27.58 -26.81
CA ASP A 712 3.23 -27.89 -28.15
C ASP A 712 2.59 -29.31 -28.27
N LEU A 713 2.95 -30.26 -27.41
CA LEU A 713 2.55 -31.68 -27.55
C LEU A 713 1.46 -32.15 -26.56
N PHE A 714 1.35 -31.56 -25.37
CA PHE A 714 0.54 -32.14 -24.29
C PHE A 714 -0.42 -31.16 -23.59
N LEU A 715 -0.42 -29.89 -23.99
CA LEU A 715 -1.30 -28.86 -23.45
C LEU A 715 -2.02 -28.14 -24.60
N PRO A 716 -3.33 -27.85 -24.49
CA PRO A 716 -3.96 -26.82 -25.33
C PRO A 716 -3.15 -25.51 -25.27
N GLU A 717 -3.08 -24.73 -26.37
CA GLU A 717 -2.36 -23.44 -26.43
C GLU A 717 -2.72 -22.47 -25.26
N ASP A 718 -3.87 -22.69 -24.61
CA ASP A 718 -4.45 -21.83 -23.58
C ASP A 718 -4.52 -22.47 -22.18
N ALA A 719 -3.91 -23.65 -21.97
CA ALA A 719 -4.11 -24.47 -20.78
C ALA A 719 -3.38 -24.02 -19.50
N MET A 720 -2.37 -23.16 -19.62
CA MET A 720 -1.69 -22.59 -18.46
C MET A 720 -1.45 -21.11 -18.71
N ILE A 721 -2.47 -20.30 -18.39
CA ILE A 721 -2.33 -18.85 -18.30
C ILE A 721 -1.23 -18.57 -17.27
N LEU A 722 -0.14 -17.90 -17.69
CA LEU A 722 0.83 -17.31 -16.76
C LEU A 722 0.05 -16.45 -15.78
N HIS A 723 0.08 -16.84 -14.50
CA HIS A 723 -0.62 -16.12 -13.48
C HIS A 723 0.01 -14.73 -13.35
N PRO A 724 -0.72 -13.63 -13.61
CA PRO A 724 -0.15 -12.29 -13.83
C PRO A 724 0.57 -11.70 -12.60
N PHE A 725 0.49 -12.36 -11.44
CA PHE A 725 1.08 -11.94 -10.17
C PHE A 725 2.10 -12.92 -9.57
N TRP A 726 2.45 -13.99 -10.29
CA TRP A 726 3.49 -14.94 -9.89
C TRP A 726 4.82 -14.61 -10.56
N SER A 727 5.94 -14.80 -9.85
CA SER A 727 7.27 -14.70 -10.43
C SER A 727 7.57 -15.87 -11.37
N ASP A 728 8.58 -15.77 -12.22
CA ASP A 728 9.05 -16.87 -13.07
C ASP A 728 9.44 -18.10 -12.25
N GLU A 729 10.01 -17.89 -11.06
CA GLU A 729 10.33 -18.97 -10.12
C GLU A 729 9.07 -19.66 -9.58
N GLN A 730 8.01 -18.90 -9.27
CA GLN A 730 6.73 -19.44 -8.80
C GLN A 730 6.00 -20.21 -9.89
N HIS A 731 6.04 -19.73 -11.13
CA HIS A 731 5.57 -20.50 -12.28
C HIS A 731 6.35 -21.80 -12.42
N THR A 732 7.68 -21.72 -12.41
CA THR A 732 8.56 -22.89 -12.51
C THR A 732 8.29 -23.92 -11.40
N GLU A 733 8.09 -23.47 -10.17
CA GLU A 733 7.72 -24.31 -9.03
C GLU A 733 6.34 -24.96 -9.22
N MET A 734 5.33 -24.21 -9.69
CA MET A 734 4.00 -24.77 -9.97
C MET A 734 4.03 -25.83 -11.07
N HIS A 735 4.76 -25.58 -12.16
CA HIS A 735 4.99 -26.56 -13.21
C HIS A 735 5.69 -27.80 -12.65
N THR A 736 6.74 -27.61 -11.85
CA THR A 736 7.48 -28.70 -11.22
C THR A 736 6.57 -29.56 -10.35
N ARG A 737 5.67 -28.96 -9.55
CA ARG A 737 4.68 -29.68 -8.73
C ARG A 737 3.70 -30.48 -9.58
N PHE A 738 3.12 -29.88 -10.61
CA PHE A 738 2.18 -30.53 -11.52
C PHE A 738 2.79 -31.77 -12.18
N HIS A 739 3.99 -31.64 -12.75
CA HIS A 739 4.68 -32.76 -13.37
C HIS A 739 5.08 -33.84 -12.38
N THR A 740 5.47 -33.45 -11.16
CA THR A 740 5.83 -34.40 -10.11
C THR A 740 4.60 -35.18 -9.64
N ARG A 741 3.43 -34.54 -9.54
CA ARG A 741 2.15 -35.19 -9.21
C ARG A 741 1.77 -36.26 -10.23
N ILE A 742 1.90 -35.97 -11.54
CA ILE A 742 1.56 -36.92 -12.62
C ILE A 742 2.30 -38.23 -12.49
N VAL A 743 3.58 -38.18 -12.13
CA VAL A 743 4.43 -39.37 -12.01
C VAL A 743 4.49 -39.93 -10.59
N PHE A 744 3.87 -39.27 -9.61
CA PHE A 744 3.97 -39.61 -8.18
C PHE A 744 3.64 -41.08 -7.85
N PRO A 745 2.56 -41.69 -8.40
CA PRO A 745 2.24 -43.09 -8.12
C PRO A 745 3.36 -44.08 -8.50
N SER A 746 4.19 -43.71 -9.49
CA SER A 746 5.33 -44.53 -9.94
C SER A 746 6.62 -44.30 -9.13
N LEU A 747 6.70 -43.22 -8.34
CA LEU A 747 7.89 -42.85 -7.56
C LEU A 747 7.96 -43.55 -6.21
N ILE A 748 6.81 -43.89 -5.62
CA ILE A 748 6.72 -44.49 -4.29
C ILE A 748 6.15 -45.90 -4.41
N THR A 749 7.02 -46.87 -4.66
CA THR A 749 6.66 -48.30 -4.80
C THR A 749 6.58 -49.04 -3.46
N THR A 750 7.04 -48.41 -2.38
CA THR A 750 7.18 -49.01 -1.04
C THR A 750 5.95 -48.90 -0.15
N LEU A 751 4.95 -48.12 -0.55
CA LEU A 751 3.68 -47.96 0.16
C LEU A 751 2.59 -48.84 -0.46
N GLU A 752 1.53 -49.13 0.29
CA GLU A 752 0.31 -49.71 -0.28
C GLU A 752 -0.46 -48.66 -1.10
N ASP A 753 -1.27 -49.08 -2.07
CA ASP A 753 -1.94 -48.15 -2.99
C ASP A 753 -2.89 -47.19 -2.25
N GLU A 754 -3.52 -47.62 -1.15
CA GLU A 754 -4.35 -46.74 -0.31
C GLU A 754 -3.52 -45.65 0.41
N GLU A 755 -2.31 -45.99 0.85
CA GLU A 755 -1.40 -45.04 1.50
C GLU A 755 -0.80 -44.06 0.49
N LYS A 756 -0.53 -44.52 -0.75
CA LYS A 756 -0.07 -43.65 -1.84
C LYS A 756 -1.11 -42.59 -2.18
N VAL A 757 -2.37 -42.98 -2.31
CA VAL A 757 -3.47 -42.03 -2.62
C VAL A 757 -3.59 -40.98 -1.53
N LYS A 758 -3.61 -41.39 -0.25
CA LYS A 758 -3.70 -40.45 0.88
C LYS A 758 -2.47 -39.53 0.98
N LEU A 759 -1.28 -40.06 0.70
CA LEU A 759 -0.06 -39.25 0.69
C LEU A 759 -0.04 -38.28 -0.51
N GLU A 760 -0.51 -38.69 -1.69
CA GLU A 760 -0.65 -37.80 -2.84
C GLU A 760 -1.58 -36.62 -2.52
N GLU A 761 -2.75 -36.89 -1.93
CA GLU A 761 -3.70 -35.84 -1.51
C GLU A 761 -3.07 -34.89 -0.49
N VAL A 762 -2.46 -35.43 0.58
CA VAL A 762 -1.82 -34.59 1.61
C VAL A 762 -0.65 -33.79 1.03
N LEU A 763 0.11 -34.36 0.10
CA LEU A 763 1.28 -33.70 -0.48
C LEU A 763 0.88 -32.64 -1.51
N PHE A 764 -0.06 -32.92 -2.41
CA PHE A 764 -0.35 -32.08 -3.57
C PHE A 764 -1.64 -31.27 -3.48
N ASP A 765 -2.51 -31.54 -2.50
CA ASP A 765 -3.71 -30.72 -2.24
C ASP A 765 -3.56 -29.88 -0.97
N ILE A 766 -2.63 -30.23 -0.06
CA ILE A 766 -2.42 -29.53 1.21
C ILE A 766 -1.01 -28.94 1.35
N ALA A 767 0.06 -29.75 1.32
CA ALA A 767 1.42 -29.26 1.55
C ALA A 767 1.93 -28.40 0.38
N TYR A 768 1.80 -28.91 -0.84
CA TYR A 768 2.28 -28.32 -2.10
C TYR A 768 1.13 -28.28 -3.11
N PRO A 769 0.12 -27.41 -2.92
CA PRO A 769 -1.06 -27.34 -3.78
C PRO A 769 -0.71 -27.29 -5.28
N SER A 770 -1.34 -28.14 -6.09
CA SER A 770 -1.18 -28.24 -7.55
C SER A 770 -2.47 -28.65 -8.27
N VAL A 771 -2.58 -28.35 -9.57
CA VAL A 771 -3.79 -28.59 -10.37
C VAL A 771 -3.99 -30.08 -10.71
N ALA A 772 -5.22 -30.58 -10.58
CA ALA A 772 -5.59 -31.92 -11.02
C ALA A 772 -5.93 -31.96 -12.53
N TYR A 773 -5.56 -33.06 -13.21
CA TYR A 773 -5.63 -33.26 -14.67
C TYR A 773 -7.02 -33.01 -15.32
N LEU A 774 -8.11 -33.04 -14.56
CA LEU A 774 -9.50 -32.92 -15.04
C LEU A 774 -10.02 -31.48 -15.24
N SER A 775 -9.24 -30.44 -14.93
CA SER A 775 -9.71 -29.03 -14.94
C SER A 775 -9.25 -28.18 -16.13
N VAL A 776 -8.46 -28.76 -17.05
CA VAL A 776 -7.73 -27.99 -18.07
C VAL A 776 -8.58 -27.57 -19.29
N SER A 777 -9.81 -28.06 -19.45
CA SER A 777 -10.64 -27.77 -20.64
C SER A 777 -11.49 -26.48 -20.59
N LYS A 778 -11.29 -25.59 -19.59
CA LYS A 778 -12.20 -24.43 -19.34
C LYS A 778 -11.59 -23.03 -19.54
N TYR A 779 -10.27 -22.89 -19.69
CA TYR A 779 -9.59 -21.58 -19.57
C TYR A 779 -9.24 -20.84 -20.87
N THR A 780 -9.82 -21.25 -22.01
CA THR A 780 -9.46 -20.83 -23.38
C THR A 780 -9.89 -19.41 -23.81
N ILE A 781 -10.27 -18.49 -22.91
CA ILE A 781 -10.71 -17.14 -23.34
C ILE A 781 -10.28 -16.12 -22.28
N LEU A 782 -9.11 -15.47 -22.41
CA LEU A 782 -8.85 -14.11 -21.87
C LEU A 782 -7.40 -13.56 -22.10
N GLY A 783 -6.64 -14.09 -23.04
CA GLY A 783 -5.33 -13.57 -23.43
C GLY A 783 -5.38 -12.44 -24.46
N CYS A 784 -6.15 -11.37 -24.22
CA CYS A 784 -6.10 -10.12 -25.00
C CYS A 784 -6.81 -9.03 -24.20
N ILE A 785 -6.13 -7.91 -23.90
CA ILE A 785 -6.61 -6.52 -23.75
C ILE A 785 -5.61 -5.78 -22.84
N GLY A 786 -4.57 -5.22 -23.46
CA GLY A 786 -3.93 -4.00 -23.00
C GLY A 786 -4.19 -2.94 -24.06
N MET A 787 -5.08 -1.97 -23.83
CA MET A 787 -5.39 -0.91 -24.80
C MET A 787 -5.80 0.40 -24.13
N GLU A 788 -4.90 1.39 -24.15
CA GLU A 788 -5.24 2.69 -24.73
C GLU A 788 -4.86 2.62 -26.22
N THR A 789 -5.77 2.13 -27.06
CA THR A 789 -5.75 2.38 -28.50
C THR A 789 -7.19 2.39 -28.97
N ASN A 790 -7.57 3.44 -29.70
CA ASN A 790 -8.81 3.45 -30.46
C ASN A 790 -8.74 2.30 -31.46
N ALA A 791 -9.64 1.33 -31.32
CA ALA A 791 -9.91 0.33 -32.33
C ALA A 791 -10.55 1.01 -33.55
N VAL A 792 -9.78 1.18 -34.61
CA VAL A 792 -10.29 1.11 -35.98
C VAL A 792 -9.32 0.21 -36.70
N MET A 793 -9.79 -0.97 -37.09
CA MET A 793 -9.29 -1.86 -38.15
C MET A 793 -9.73 -3.26 -37.78
N TRP A 794 -10.77 -3.81 -38.42
CA TRP A 794 -10.79 -5.21 -38.85
C TRP A 794 -11.79 -5.34 -40.01
N GLY A 795 -11.24 -5.51 -41.20
CA GLY A 795 -11.96 -5.93 -42.39
C GLY A 795 -12.22 -7.43 -42.34
N THR A 796 -13.38 -7.80 -42.87
CA THR A 796 -13.88 -9.13 -43.22
C THR A 796 -12.83 -10.06 -43.83
N ILE A 797 -12.58 -11.23 -43.20
CA ILE A 797 -12.23 -12.48 -43.88
C ILE A 797 -12.91 -13.64 -43.13
N GLY A 798 -13.67 -14.45 -43.86
CA GLY A 798 -14.64 -15.40 -43.36
C GLY A 798 -14.11 -16.74 -42.85
N SER A 799 -15.02 -17.44 -42.15
CA SER A 799 -14.89 -18.81 -41.66
C SER A 799 -14.77 -19.84 -42.78
N LYS A 800 -13.96 -20.88 -42.56
CA LYS A 800 -14.20 -22.24 -43.09
C LYS A 800 -13.62 -23.30 -42.15
N ASP A 801 -14.48 -24.25 -41.78
CA ASP A 801 -14.30 -25.71 -41.60
C ASP A 801 -13.16 -26.22 -40.68
N GLY A 802 -13.27 -27.18 -39.76
CA GLY A 802 -14.27 -28.22 -39.45
C GLY A 802 -13.55 -29.50 -38.98
N VAL A 803 -14.00 -30.13 -37.86
CA VAL A 803 -13.85 -31.57 -37.45
C VAL A 803 -12.40 -32.10 -37.23
N SER A 804 -11.97 -32.64 -36.06
CA SER A 804 -12.30 -34.00 -35.59
C SER A 804 -11.54 -34.43 -34.29
N SER A 805 -12.24 -35.19 -33.44
CA SER A 805 -11.85 -36.33 -32.58
C SER A 805 -10.40 -36.52 -32.07
N HIS A 806 -10.22 -36.70 -30.74
CA HIS A 806 -9.11 -37.51 -30.18
C HIS A 806 -9.57 -38.40 -29.01
N ARG A 807 -9.30 -39.72 -29.11
CA ARG A 807 -9.17 -40.69 -28.01
C ARG A 807 -7.72 -40.68 -27.48
N PRO A 808 -7.45 -41.08 -26.23
CA PRO A 808 -6.17 -40.85 -25.57
C PRO A 808 -5.11 -41.92 -25.89
N ALA A 809 -3.85 -41.49 -26.04
CA ALA A 809 -2.69 -42.37 -26.13
C ALA A 809 -1.79 -42.18 -24.89
N VAL A 810 -1.84 -43.16 -23.98
CA VAL A 810 -0.88 -43.37 -22.89
C VAL A 810 0.19 -44.32 -23.40
N VAL A 811 1.22 -43.80 -24.08
CA VAL A 811 2.50 -44.47 -24.33
C VAL A 811 3.48 -43.33 -24.62
N TRP A 812 4.57 -43.20 -23.85
CA TRP A 812 5.80 -42.39 -24.07
C TRP A 812 6.29 -41.80 -22.74
N LEU A 813 6.55 -42.65 -21.75
CA LEU A 813 7.32 -42.28 -20.54
C LEU A 813 7.97 -43.51 -19.87
N LYS A 814 8.23 -44.58 -20.65
CA LYS A 814 8.77 -45.85 -20.13
C LYS A 814 10.21 -46.15 -20.53
N ASP A 815 10.78 -45.45 -21.51
CA ASP A 815 12.12 -45.74 -22.00
C ASP A 815 13.04 -44.55 -21.74
N GLU A 816 13.76 -44.58 -20.61
CA GLU A 816 15.09 -43.99 -20.42
C GLU A 816 15.60 -44.33 -19.01
N VAL A 817 15.68 -45.63 -18.72
CA VAL A 817 16.56 -46.18 -17.69
C VAL A 817 17.18 -47.44 -18.29
N GLU A 818 18.27 -47.30 -19.05
CA GLU A 818 19.24 -48.39 -19.17
C GLU A 818 20.65 -47.85 -18.96
N VAL A 819 21.19 -48.33 -17.83
CA VAL A 819 22.56 -48.29 -17.35
C VAL A 819 23.47 -48.98 -18.37
N GLY A 820 24.61 -48.35 -18.70
CA GLY A 820 25.69 -49.07 -19.35
C GLY A 820 26.28 -50.13 -18.41
N GLY A 821 26.18 -51.40 -18.79
CA GLY A 821 26.83 -52.54 -18.14
C GLY A 821 26.97 -53.69 -19.12
N GLN A 822 28.22 -54.09 -19.39
CA GLN A 822 28.60 -55.16 -20.31
C GLN A 822 28.19 -56.57 -19.83
N VAL A 823 27.97 -57.43 -20.83
CA VAL A 823 27.80 -58.90 -20.88
C VAL A 823 26.45 -59.46 -20.46
#